data_AF-A0AB36TEP2-F1
#
_entry.id   AF-A0AB36TEP2-F1
#
_cell.length_a   1.000
_cell.length_b   1.000
_cell.length_c   1.000
_cell.angle_alpha   90.00
_cell.angle_beta   90.00
_cell.angle_gamma   90.00
#
_symmetry.space_group_name_H-M   'P 1'
#
loop_
_entity.id
_entity.type
_entity.pdbx_description
1 polymer ?
#
loop_
_entity_poly.entity_id
_entity_poly.type
_entity_poly.pdbx_seq_one_letter_code
_entity_poly.pdbx_strand_id
1 'polypeptide(L)'
;MLRRLSYKQSALLIAVCILIQIISLASFGLNVYANSANISLEFYNGDFGASVSSISMNFRITNNGSSQISLSDIKLRYYFTDDGVSPITVFIDYANNNGRGINNDVTYTIKDINSSGANKYIEFGFNAQAGSLEPNTSVLMRARAYQSEYKQSFTQTNDYSFCQSNNDFAAWNKVTGYLNGVLFSGTEPVMYSPTPSLSTPTPQISPTPVATPSSVPTYQATPTPSGFETPVNWDGKAVPNGDFESGSVFWSFYCDSLSGANATNLIHSEPSGNKMSKTSITNAGSNHWAIQLKHDGIVLENLKTYRLTFDAKSTVPRNIRVSLQNATSSMIEYFGKIVEVEPKMKTYTCEFTFNSTTGTNVAIVFEMGKIGTETDKAHDIVLDNVHIEKIASPSVSPVPSEDPQGAGITASRSSVYEAELGEEVDITLSQSGEIALEGRMDTEKEIVLVLDNSGVLNSYVEDILSPLDFGIYSNHNLTVQGKDASINGSVHANDVFTSTADSISISQTCSAASFHITSKNVNINEYKNITIPIEMPNFHSKLIDDAMRNSMVFRPEDYFLSWFPQPMPGQEDIFIFYNLIAGRFEIFGAGTLVINSSMYFMGNVLISLTNTNNVGEGFIVADGNIIIQGQNLYPNGPNDKLYVYSIGGNIEFQTSNSTINGIAYAPGNPANPNSGKIFFSGDKNTINGSIAANELDFFAGGLVVNHTEGQFDTVEEKYIDKSTYLKLVKDAAKNFVDKFAGSKTKMAVIQYSDSANDNDFKKYDLSLPDKGAALKETIDKIKPGTSGLSNMGDGMRRAYHILNGPPPKGQISKYIVVITGSVPNRWTAVDNKKNEPKTDNGRADFIKADNESYNSLDYAKDMGRIITSKGINLVFIDFSEEDIGDVLEEIAAESGAKPLEGTDRHYYKANNFLELLDILNNMTLKIYYDVVLDKVLYEEILPQGVLLVEAPEWISTESVPMGGVNRIKLTGEINNIPFTFTGTGYSFVVESFKIKVKFLKPGTIVFDGADSRLRYNFNYVDGAGNIHSKSVDKHFDDMTVNVTMKVDIN
;
A
#
# COMPACT_ATOMS: atom_id res chain seq x y z
N MET A 1 35.41 17.24 79.75
CA MET A 1 36.22 17.47 78.54
C MET A 1 35.97 16.46 77.40
N LEU A 2 35.33 15.31 77.65
CA LEU A 2 34.91 14.37 76.59
C LEU A 2 33.59 14.75 75.87
N ARG A 3 32.83 15.74 76.37
CA ARG A 3 31.63 16.28 75.68
C ARG A 3 31.90 17.36 74.63
N ARG A 4 33.14 17.84 74.48
CA ARG A 4 33.50 18.88 73.49
C ARG A 4 34.13 18.32 72.20
N LEU A 5 34.37 17.01 72.11
CA LEU A 5 34.87 16.36 70.88
C LEU A 5 33.74 15.78 70.01
N SER A 6 32.61 15.33 70.58
CA SER A 6 31.52 14.77 69.77
C SER A 6 30.71 15.83 69.02
N TYR A 7 30.63 17.06 69.54
CA TYR A 7 29.89 18.14 68.88
C TYR A 7 30.61 18.69 67.63
N LYS A 8 31.93 18.52 67.54
CA LYS A 8 32.69 18.87 66.32
C LYS A 8 32.59 17.79 65.25
N GLN A 9 32.35 16.53 65.60
CA GLN A 9 32.13 15.47 64.61
C GLN A 9 30.70 15.51 64.05
N SER A 10 29.68 15.84 64.86
CA SER A 10 28.30 15.97 64.36
C SER A 10 28.10 17.22 63.50
N ALA A 11 28.75 18.35 63.81
CA ALA A 11 28.69 19.54 62.97
C ALA A 11 29.47 19.39 61.64
N LEU A 12 30.58 18.65 61.65
CA LEU A 12 31.33 18.34 60.42
C LEU A 12 30.57 17.35 59.53
N LEU A 13 29.86 16.38 60.11
CA LEU A 13 29.06 15.42 59.35
C LEU A 13 27.83 16.08 58.71
N ILE A 14 27.18 17.02 59.41
CA ILE A 14 26.04 17.78 58.86
C ILE A 14 26.51 18.79 57.79
N ALA A 15 27.67 19.43 57.97
CA ALA A 15 28.25 20.29 56.95
C ALA A 15 28.70 19.49 55.71
N VAL A 16 29.23 18.27 55.87
CA VAL A 16 29.57 17.38 54.76
C VAL A 16 28.33 16.83 54.06
N CYS A 17 27.24 16.50 54.77
CA CYS A 17 25.99 16.08 54.14
C CYS A 17 25.28 17.21 53.38
N ILE A 18 25.33 18.45 53.88
CA ILE A 18 24.76 19.61 53.18
C ILE A 18 25.65 20.02 51.99
N LEU A 19 26.97 19.86 52.08
CA LEU A 19 27.87 20.04 50.93
C LEU A 19 27.68 18.93 49.88
N ILE A 20 27.39 17.69 50.29
CA ILE A 20 27.08 16.58 49.36
C ILE A 20 25.69 16.74 48.73
N GLN A 21 24.71 17.32 49.43
CA GLN A 21 23.40 17.63 48.85
C GLN A 21 23.40 18.88 47.95
N ILE A 22 24.28 19.85 48.19
CA ILE A 22 24.45 21.01 47.29
C ILE A 22 25.32 20.67 46.08
N ILE A 23 26.22 19.67 46.18
CA ILE A 23 26.94 19.12 45.02
C ILE A 23 26.06 18.17 44.18
N SER A 24 24.93 17.67 44.71
CA SER A 24 23.97 16.84 43.95
C SER A 24 22.78 17.60 43.36
N LEU A 25 22.73 18.93 43.46
CA LEU A 25 21.61 19.76 42.95
C LEU A 25 22.05 20.98 42.12
N ALA A 26 23.34 21.07 41.78
CA ALA A 26 23.88 22.09 40.87
C ALA A 26 24.71 21.44 39.74
N SER A 27 24.04 20.64 38.92
CA SER A 27 24.49 20.32 37.55
C SER A 27 23.30 19.86 36.70
N PHE A 28 22.26 20.70 36.64
CA PHE A 28 21.46 20.79 35.42
C PHE A 28 22.20 21.73 34.47
N GLY A 29 22.58 21.19 33.32
CA GLY A 29 23.32 21.92 32.29
C GLY A 29 24.74 21.41 32.11
N LEU A 30 24.84 20.22 31.51
CA LEU A 30 25.65 19.94 30.32
C LEU A 30 25.69 18.42 30.18
N ASN A 31 25.07 17.89 29.12
CA ASN A 31 25.41 16.57 28.60
C ASN A 31 26.85 16.65 28.06
N VAL A 32 27.85 16.61 28.93
CA VAL A 32 29.21 16.27 28.55
C VAL A 32 29.32 14.75 28.65
N TYR A 33 28.90 14.06 27.60
CA TYR A 33 29.55 12.81 27.27
C TYR A 33 31.01 13.15 27.00
N ALA A 34 31.92 12.62 27.82
CA ALA A 34 33.34 12.72 27.57
C ALA A 34 33.65 12.04 26.22
N ASN A 35 33.88 12.88 25.22
CA ASN A 35 34.72 12.73 24.04
C ASN A 35 35.15 11.28 23.73
N SER A 36 34.53 10.62 22.74
CA SER A 36 34.98 9.29 22.29
C SER A 36 34.98 9.16 20.77
N ALA A 37 35.71 10.10 20.17
CA ALA A 37 36.59 9.99 19.00
C ALA A 37 36.57 11.37 18.38
N ASN A 38 37.74 11.96 18.16
CA ASN A 38 37.84 13.09 17.24
C ASN A 38 37.50 12.51 15.86
N ILE A 39 36.22 12.34 15.56
CA ILE A 39 35.72 11.77 14.32
C ILE A 39 34.52 12.62 13.92
N SER A 40 34.48 13.03 12.65
CA SER A 40 33.38 13.84 12.13
C SER A 40 32.62 13.07 11.07
N LEU A 41 31.30 13.25 11.06
CA LEU A 41 30.41 12.75 10.03
C LEU A 41 29.86 13.92 9.22
N GLU A 42 30.04 13.84 7.91
CA GLU A 42 29.51 14.81 6.95
C GLU A 42 28.64 14.07 5.94
N PHE A 43 27.57 14.72 5.49
CA PHE A 43 26.54 14.10 4.68
C PHE A 43 25.86 15.10 3.75
N TYR A 44 25.42 14.59 2.59
CA TYR A 44 24.46 15.24 1.71
C TYR A 44 23.71 14.20 0.88
N ASN A 45 22.51 14.55 0.41
CA ASN A 45 21.79 13.74 -0.56
C ASN A 45 22.27 14.03 -1.99
N GLY A 46 22.46 12.99 -2.81
CA GLY A 46 22.85 13.16 -4.22
C GLY A 46 21.71 13.64 -5.13
N ASP A 47 20.47 13.55 -4.65
CA ASP A 47 19.26 14.02 -5.31
C ASP A 47 18.41 14.79 -4.28
N PHE A 48 17.97 16.00 -4.63
CA PHE A 48 17.16 16.87 -3.76
C PHE A 48 15.67 16.86 -4.12
N GLY A 49 15.25 16.00 -5.05
CA GLY A 49 13.85 15.82 -5.44
C GLY A 49 12.99 15.35 -4.26
N ALA A 50 11.77 15.90 -4.17
CA ALA A 50 10.83 15.50 -3.13
C ALA A 50 10.36 14.06 -3.30
N SER A 51 10.17 13.61 -4.55
CA SER A 51 9.94 12.20 -4.90
C SER A 51 11.06 11.71 -5.81
N VAL A 52 11.71 10.62 -5.42
CA VAL A 52 12.86 10.05 -6.15
C VAL A 52 12.70 8.55 -6.30
N SER A 53 13.05 8.02 -7.47
CA SER A 53 13.12 6.57 -7.67
C SER A 53 14.28 5.91 -6.93
N SER A 54 15.22 6.70 -6.40
CA SER A 54 16.27 6.24 -5.47
C SER A 54 16.74 7.34 -4.52
N ILE A 55 16.80 7.04 -3.23
CA ILE A 55 17.44 7.90 -2.23
C ILE A 55 18.96 7.78 -2.39
N SER A 56 19.64 8.88 -2.72
CA SER A 56 21.11 8.91 -2.84
C SER A 56 21.74 9.44 -1.55
N MET A 57 22.47 8.58 -0.84
CA MET A 57 23.09 8.85 0.46
C MET A 57 24.61 8.94 0.32
N ASN A 58 25.20 10.11 0.62
CA ASN A 58 26.65 10.32 0.53
C ASN A 58 27.22 10.68 1.91
N PHE A 59 28.08 9.82 2.46
CA PHE A 59 28.74 9.99 3.75
C PHE A 59 30.25 10.23 3.61
N ARG A 60 30.79 11.11 4.45
CA ARG A 60 32.23 11.26 4.70
C ARG A 60 32.50 11.15 6.19
N ILE A 61 33.37 10.21 6.56
CA ILE A 61 33.82 9.99 7.94
C ILE A 61 35.28 10.40 8.02
N THR A 62 35.64 11.34 8.88
CA THR A 62 37.02 11.81 9.04
C THR A 62 37.52 11.56 10.45
N ASN A 63 38.66 10.89 10.60
CA ASN A 63 39.32 10.72 11.89
C ASN A 63 40.20 11.95 12.18
N ASN A 64 39.68 12.90 12.94
CA ASN A 64 40.39 14.07 13.46
C ASN A 64 41.25 13.75 14.71
N GLY A 65 41.39 12.47 15.06
CA GLY A 65 42.13 11.98 16.22
C GLY A 65 43.60 11.73 15.92
N SER A 66 44.31 11.26 16.95
CA SER A 66 45.73 10.89 16.86
C SER A 66 45.95 9.37 16.79
N SER A 67 44.90 8.56 16.91
CA SER A 67 44.94 7.09 16.86
C SER A 67 44.11 6.55 15.69
N GLN A 68 44.58 5.48 15.07
CA GLN A 68 43.86 4.72 14.05
C GLN A 68 42.55 4.12 14.61
N ILE A 69 41.47 4.13 13.81
CA ILE A 69 40.15 3.58 14.15
C ILE A 69 39.83 2.43 13.21
N SER A 70 39.46 1.25 13.74
CA SER A 70 39.02 0.15 12.86
C SER A 70 37.68 0.52 12.22
N LEU A 71 37.55 0.36 10.89
CA LEU A 71 36.28 0.65 10.22
C LEU A 71 35.18 -0.32 10.61
N SER A 72 35.54 -1.54 11.01
CA SER A 72 34.60 -2.55 11.52
C SER A 72 33.78 -2.07 12.72
N ASP A 73 34.31 -1.10 13.46
CA ASP A 73 33.73 -0.61 14.69
C ASP A 73 32.77 0.57 14.43
N ILE A 74 32.69 1.03 13.17
CA ILE A 74 31.86 2.16 12.76
C ILE A 74 30.53 1.67 12.17
N LYS A 75 29.43 2.28 12.63
CA LYS A 75 28.10 2.16 12.02
C LYS A 75 27.56 3.54 11.65
N LEU A 76 26.82 3.63 10.55
CA LEU A 76 26.13 4.84 10.10
C LEU A 76 24.64 4.53 9.91
N ARG A 77 23.74 5.46 10.25
CA ARG A 77 22.30 5.29 10.02
C ARG A 77 21.69 6.44 9.22
N TYR A 78 20.89 6.08 8.23
CA TYR A 78 19.98 6.97 7.51
C TYR A 78 18.54 6.54 7.82
N TYR A 79 17.78 7.40 8.48
CA TYR A 79 16.41 7.21 8.94
C TYR A 79 15.45 7.81 7.91
N PHE A 80 14.48 7.02 7.48
CA PHE A 80 13.64 7.35 6.34
C PHE A 80 12.29 6.65 6.46
N THR A 81 11.31 7.16 5.73
CA THR A 81 10.05 6.47 5.51
C THR A 81 10.17 5.61 4.26
N ASP A 82 9.73 4.37 4.33
CA ASP A 82 9.76 3.51 3.15
C ASP A 82 8.76 3.93 2.07
N ASP A 83 7.76 4.74 2.40
CA ASP A 83 6.71 5.22 1.48
C ASP A 83 5.96 4.08 0.77
N GLY A 84 5.91 2.91 1.41
CA GLY A 84 5.39 1.69 0.78
C GLY A 84 6.31 1.09 -0.29
N VAL A 85 7.48 1.68 -0.54
CA VAL A 85 8.51 1.15 -1.43
C VAL A 85 8.97 -0.22 -0.94
N SER A 86 8.65 -1.26 -1.71
CA SER A 86 9.04 -2.63 -1.38
C SER A 86 9.27 -3.51 -2.63
N PRO A 87 10.31 -4.36 -2.66
CA PRO A 87 11.40 -4.43 -1.69
C PRO A 87 12.38 -3.25 -1.86
N ILE A 88 12.99 -2.81 -0.76
CA ILE A 88 14.05 -1.78 -0.76
C ILE A 88 15.40 -2.46 -0.92
N THR A 89 16.10 -2.12 -2.00
CA THR A 89 17.46 -2.58 -2.28
C THR A 89 18.44 -1.43 -2.05
N VAL A 90 19.60 -1.76 -1.48
CA VAL A 90 20.68 -0.80 -1.28
C VAL A 90 21.86 -1.20 -2.15
N PHE A 91 22.37 -0.25 -2.93
CA PHE A 91 23.56 -0.44 -3.75
C PHE A 91 24.65 0.54 -3.33
N ILE A 92 25.88 0.03 -3.17
CA ILE A 92 27.06 0.83 -2.81
C ILE A 92 27.74 1.27 -4.11
N ASP A 93 27.45 2.50 -4.54
CA ASP A 93 28.00 3.07 -5.77
C ASP A 93 29.52 3.26 -5.69
N TYR A 94 30.00 3.75 -4.55
CA TYR A 94 31.41 4.05 -4.34
C TYR A 94 31.74 4.07 -2.85
N ALA A 95 32.74 3.31 -2.45
CA ALA A 95 33.35 3.47 -1.14
C ALA A 95 34.87 3.42 -1.25
N ASN A 96 35.56 4.29 -0.53
CA ASN A 96 37.02 4.37 -0.57
C ASN A 96 37.60 4.67 0.80
N ASN A 97 38.69 3.97 1.13
CA ASN A 97 39.54 4.26 2.25
C ASN A 97 40.99 4.41 1.76
N ASN A 98 41.56 5.62 1.90
CA ASN A 98 42.95 5.93 1.55
C ASN A 98 43.38 5.46 0.15
N GLY A 99 42.54 5.67 -0.87
CA GLY A 99 42.83 5.30 -2.26
C GLY A 99 42.49 3.84 -2.62
N ARG A 100 42.14 2.98 -1.64
CA ARG A 100 41.61 1.62 -1.89
C ARG A 100 40.08 1.66 -2.01
N GLY A 101 39.54 1.12 -3.10
CA GLY A 101 38.10 0.88 -3.24
C GLY A 101 37.63 -0.21 -2.28
N ILE A 102 36.59 0.07 -1.49
CA ILE A 102 36.08 -0.80 -0.42
C ILE A 102 34.59 -1.12 -0.58
N ASN A 103 34.00 -0.99 -1.77
CA ASN A 103 32.56 -1.22 -2.01
C ASN A 103 32.08 -2.58 -1.46
N ASN A 104 32.85 -3.65 -1.69
CA ASN A 104 32.52 -5.02 -1.24
C ASN A 104 32.74 -5.24 0.27
N ASP A 105 33.38 -4.29 0.95
CA ASP A 105 33.65 -4.35 2.38
C ASP A 105 32.61 -3.58 3.21
N VAL A 106 31.69 -2.87 2.55
CA VAL A 106 30.53 -2.22 3.17
C VAL A 106 29.40 -3.23 3.33
N THR A 107 28.78 -3.25 4.50
CA THR A 107 27.62 -4.05 4.87
C THR A 107 26.45 -3.12 5.15
N TYR A 108 25.22 -3.57 4.94
CA TYR A 108 24.03 -2.82 5.32
C TYR A 108 22.94 -3.74 5.87
N THR A 109 22.09 -3.19 6.72
CA THR A 109 20.82 -3.81 7.14
C THR A 109 19.75 -2.73 7.15
N ILE A 110 18.52 -3.09 6.78
CA ILE A 110 17.36 -2.20 6.91
C ILE A 110 16.58 -2.68 8.13
N LYS A 111 16.27 -1.77 9.05
CA LYS A 111 15.59 -2.07 10.31
C LYS A 111 14.40 -1.14 10.49
N ASP A 112 13.34 -1.64 11.12
CA ASP A 112 12.18 -0.83 11.45
C ASP A 112 12.47 0.08 12.66
N ILE A 113 11.82 1.23 12.67
CA ILE A 113 11.86 2.20 13.77
C ILE A 113 10.51 2.90 13.86
N ASN A 114 10.05 3.25 15.06
CA ASN A 114 8.78 3.93 15.24
C ASN A 114 9.03 5.38 15.68
N SER A 115 9.25 6.26 14.71
CA SER A 115 9.52 7.67 14.95
C SER A 115 8.92 8.58 13.90
N SER A 116 8.74 9.86 14.25
CA SER A 116 8.29 10.88 13.31
C SER A 116 9.30 11.06 12.18
N GLY A 117 8.87 10.82 10.95
CA GLY A 117 9.71 10.91 9.75
C GLY A 117 10.64 9.72 9.51
N ALA A 118 10.49 8.62 10.26
CA ALA A 118 11.20 7.39 9.94
C ALA A 118 10.41 6.18 10.42
N ASN A 119 10.00 5.32 9.49
CA ASN A 119 9.52 3.98 9.80
C ASN A 119 10.63 2.92 9.61
N LYS A 120 11.72 3.28 8.91
CA LYS A 120 12.91 2.47 8.73
C LYS A 120 14.17 3.27 8.91
N TYR A 121 15.28 2.56 9.11
CA TYR A 121 16.61 3.11 8.87
C TYR A 121 17.51 2.09 8.20
N ILE A 122 18.42 2.59 7.37
CA ILE A 122 19.50 1.82 6.78
C ILE A 122 20.71 1.97 7.69
N GLU A 123 21.14 0.89 8.31
CA GLU A 123 22.38 0.83 9.08
C GLU A 123 23.51 0.29 8.21
N PHE A 124 24.43 1.16 7.82
CA PHE A 124 25.67 0.79 7.16
C PHE A 124 26.74 0.44 8.19
N GLY A 125 27.59 -0.52 7.86
CA GLY A 125 28.82 -0.81 8.60
C GLY A 125 29.90 -1.36 7.68
N PHE A 126 31.08 -1.64 8.22
CA PHE A 126 32.18 -2.18 7.44
C PHE A 126 32.61 -3.54 8.01
N ASN A 127 33.06 -4.46 7.16
CA ASN A 127 33.69 -5.70 7.63
C ASN A 127 35.20 -5.49 7.89
N ALA A 128 35.88 -6.49 8.44
CA ALA A 128 37.31 -6.39 8.80
C ALA A 128 38.23 -6.09 7.58
N GLN A 129 37.83 -6.42 6.36
CA GLN A 129 38.62 -6.19 5.13
C GLN A 129 38.63 -4.72 4.69
N ALA A 130 37.70 -3.89 5.20
CA ALA A 130 37.71 -2.45 4.96
C ALA A 130 38.96 -1.76 5.55
N GLY A 131 39.62 -2.41 6.50
CA GLY A 131 40.83 -1.92 7.16
C GLY A 131 40.51 -0.88 8.23
N SER A 132 41.38 0.11 8.36
CA SER A 132 41.25 1.14 9.40
C SER A 132 41.35 2.54 8.82
N LEU A 133 40.75 3.48 9.54
CA LEU A 133 40.77 4.91 9.27
C LEU A 133 41.90 5.56 10.06
N GLU A 134 42.95 5.95 9.35
CA GLU A 134 44.15 6.57 9.92
C GLU A 134 43.88 8.00 10.43
N PRO A 135 44.69 8.50 11.39
CA PRO A 135 44.65 9.89 11.83
C PRO A 135 44.69 10.89 10.66
N ASN A 136 43.80 11.88 10.69
CA ASN A 136 43.59 12.94 9.70
C ASN A 136 43.26 12.45 8.28
N THR A 137 42.69 11.25 8.14
CA THR A 137 42.19 10.73 6.87
C THR A 137 40.68 10.56 6.89
N SER A 138 40.08 10.36 5.71
CA SER A 138 38.63 10.19 5.55
C SER A 138 38.28 8.93 4.76
N VAL A 139 37.16 8.31 5.13
CA VAL A 139 36.43 7.37 4.28
C VAL A 139 35.27 8.09 3.62
N LEU A 140 35.09 7.80 2.33
CA LEU A 140 33.95 8.25 1.53
C LEU A 140 33.07 7.04 1.24
N MET A 141 31.75 7.18 1.38
CA MET A 141 30.77 6.17 1.01
C MET A 141 29.59 6.84 0.30
N ARG A 142 29.21 6.31 -0.86
CA ARG A 142 28.04 6.69 -1.64
C ARG A 142 27.18 5.47 -1.85
N ALA A 143 25.92 5.56 -1.48
CA ALA A 143 24.96 4.50 -1.61
C ALA A 143 23.65 5.02 -2.19
N ARG A 144 22.88 4.14 -2.81
CA ARG A 144 21.51 4.41 -3.22
C ARG A 144 20.57 3.36 -2.64
N ALA A 145 19.44 3.81 -2.08
CA ALA A 145 18.31 2.95 -1.76
C ALA A 145 17.24 3.12 -2.85
N TYR A 146 16.77 2.03 -3.43
CA TYR A 146 15.82 2.03 -4.55
C TYR A 146 14.92 0.80 -4.49
N GLN A 147 13.74 0.90 -5.10
CA GLN A 147 12.97 -0.30 -5.42
C GLN A 147 13.68 -1.04 -6.55
N SER A 148 13.89 -2.36 -6.47
CA SER A 148 14.72 -3.10 -7.44
C SER A 148 14.36 -2.89 -8.92
N GLU A 149 13.13 -2.50 -9.23
CA GLU A 149 12.62 -2.22 -10.58
C GLU A 149 12.39 -0.72 -10.86
N TYR A 150 12.71 0.16 -9.92
CA TYR A 150 12.49 1.61 -9.96
C TYR A 150 11.02 2.03 -10.25
N LYS A 151 10.06 1.16 -9.93
CA LYS A 151 8.61 1.39 -10.17
C LYS A 151 7.91 2.14 -9.05
N GLN A 152 8.53 2.16 -7.87
CA GLN A 152 8.04 2.87 -6.70
C GLN A 152 9.08 3.93 -6.34
N SER A 153 8.62 5.09 -5.89
CA SER A 153 9.48 6.21 -5.54
C SER A 153 9.39 6.48 -4.05
N PHE A 154 10.54 6.81 -3.46
CA PHE A 154 10.59 7.36 -2.11
C PHE A 154 10.16 8.81 -2.16
N THR A 155 9.52 9.27 -1.10
CA THR A 155 9.38 10.67 -0.77
C THR A 155 10.54 11.00 0.16
N GLN A 156 11.44 11.91 -0.22
CA GLN A 156 12.56 12.25 0.66
C GLN A 156 12.17 13.31 1.69
N THR A 157 11.12 14.11 1.44
CA THR A 157 10.76 15.23 2.32
C THR A 157 10.14 14.82 3.65
N ASN A 158 9.64 13.58 3.75
CA ASN A 158 9.16 12.98 5.00
C ASN A 158 10.23 12.09 5.67
N ASP A 159 11.42 11.94 5.09
CA ASP A 159 12.54 11.25 5.73
C ASP A 159 13.21 12.11 6.79
N TYR A 160 13.42 11.56 7.98
CA TYR A 160 14.12 12.20 9.08
C TYR A 160 15.54 12.61 8.66
N SER A 161 16.26 11.74 7.95
CA SER A 161 17.64 11.97 7.55
C SER A 161 17.82 12.77 6.27
N PHE A 162 16.76 13.12 5.52
CA PHE A 162 16.91 13.86 4.26
C PHE A 162 17.47 15.27 4.47
N CYS A 163 18.54 15.57 3.74
CA CYS A 163 19.26 16.84 3.80
C CYS A 163 19.08 17.64 2.51
N GLN A 164 18.23 18.68 2.56
CA GLN A 164 18.02 19.58 1.43
C GLN A 164 19.02 20.77 1.40
N SER A 165 19.76 21.01 2.49
CA SER A 165 20.61 22.21 2.64
C SER A 165 22.05 22.03 2.15
N ASN A 166 22.58 20.81 2.17
CA ASN A 166 23.98 20.53 1.86
C ASN A 166 24.09 20.13 0.39
N ASN A 167 24.85 20.88 -0.41
CA ASN A 167 25.14 20.56 -1.82
C ASN A 167 26.48 19.84 -2.03
N ASP A 168 27.24 19.62 -0.96
CA ASP A 168 28.45 18.80 -0.87
C ASP A 168 28.61 18.34 0.60
N PHE A 169 29.63 17.56 0.91
CA PHE A 169 29.92 17.07 2.27
C PHE A 169 30.04 18.22 3.27
N ALA A 170 29.04 18.30 4.14
CA ALA A 170 28.99 19.20 5.30
C ALA A 170 28.29 18.49 6.47
N ALA A 171 28.38 19.08 7.66
CA ALA A 171 27.73 18.51 8.84
C ALA A 171 26.20 18.40 8.64
N TRP A 172 25.61 17.27 9.01
CA TRP A 172 24.16 17.06 9.01
C TRP A 172 23.80 16.24 10.24
N ASN A 173 22.99 16.81 11.13
CA ASN A 173 22.73 16.23 12.44
C ASN A 173 21.60 15.20 12.47
N LYS A 174 20.97 14.89 11.34
CA LYS A 174 19.88 13.91 11.26
C LYS A 174 20.28 12.58 10.63
N VAL A 175 21.55 12.39 10.30
CA VAL A 175 22.16 11.06 10.14
C VAL A 175 23.02 10.77 11.36
N THR A 176 23.10 9.52 11.80
CA THR A 176 23.85 9.18 13.02
C THR A 176 25.05 8.28 12.73
N GLY A 177 26.10 8.44 13.53
CA GLY A 177 27.32 7.65 13.48
C GLY A 177 27.66 7.09 14.85
N TYR A 178 28.04 5.81 14.90
CA TYR A 178 28.39 5.09 16.11
C TYR A 178 29.78 4.47 15.99
N LEU A 179 30.54 4.51 17.09
CA LEU A 179 31.82 3.84 17.24
C LEU A 179 31.69 2.85 18.40
N ASN A 180 31.86 1.55 18.14
CA ASN A 180 31.65 0.49 19.14
C ASN A 180 30.26 0.56 19.82
N GLY A 181 29.24 0.93 19.05
CA GLY A 181 27.86 1.07 19.53
C GLY A 181 27.56 2.37 20.29
N VAL A 182 28.56 3.25 20.50
CA VAL A 182 28.37 4.56 21.15
C VAL A 182 28.19 5.65 20.09
N LEU A 183 27.13 6.45 20.21
CA LEU A 183 26.84 7.57 19.31
C LEU A 183 27.95 8.64 19.38
N PHE A 184 28.59 8.95 18.24
CA PHE A 184 29.61 10.01 18.14
C PHE A 184 29.15 11.21 17.31
N SER A 185 28.13 11.05 16.45
CA SER A 185 27.60 12.12 15.60
C SER A 185 26.12 11.92 15.28
N GLY A 186 25.40 13.02 15.09
CA GLY A 186 23.96 13.04 14.80
C GLY A 186 23.07 12.98 16.04
N THR A 187 21.78 13.14 15.81
CA THR A 187 20.69 13.00 16.77
C THR A 187 19.80 11.85 16.30
N GLU A 188 19.56 10.86 17.15
CA GLU A 188 18.58 9.81 16.85
C GLU A 188 17.15 10.39 16.86
N PRO A 189 16.24 9.89 16.02
CA PRO A 189 14.85 10.35 16.01
C PRO A 189 14.12 9.90 17.28
N VAL A 190 13.19 10.70 17.80
CA VAL A 190 12.52 10.44 19.09
C VAL A 190 11.53 9.28 18.93
N MET A 191 11.74 8.21 19.68
CA MET A 191 10.86 7.04 19.68
C MET A 191 9.58 7.33 20.45
N TYR A 192 8.41 7.01 19.87
CA TYR A 192 7.15 7.12 20.59
C TYR A 192 7.09 6.11 21.75
N SER A 193 6.84 6.59 22.97
CA SER A 193 6.63 5.75 24.16
C SER A 193 5.15 5.69 24.51
N PRO A 194 4.61 4.52 24.91
CA PRO A 194 3.21 4.39 25.32
C PRO A 194 2.99 5.15 26.65
N THR A 195 1.97 6.01 26.71
CA THR A 195 1.66 6.82 27.91
C THR A 195 0.36 6.31 28.58
N PRO A 196 0.24 6.27 29.93
CA PRO A 196 -0.83 5.61 30.67
C PRO A 196 -2.09 6.47 30.87
N SER A 197 -3.25 5.80 30.95
CA SER A 197 -4.62 6.34 31.04
C SER A 197 -5.00 7.00 32.38
N LEU A 198 -5.76 8.12 32.32
CA LEU A 198 -6.46 8.77 33.43
C LEU A 198 -7.98 8.45 33.37
N SER A 199 -8.61 8.29 34.53
CA SER A 199 -9.99 7.82 34.70
C SER A 199 -10.99 8.90 35.16
N THR A 200 -12.30 8.61 34.93
CA THR A 200 -13.57 9.17 35.48
C THR A 200 -14.28 10.32 34.72
N PRO A 201 -15.62 10.54 34.88
CA PRO A 201 -16.76 9.66 35.18
C PRO A 201 -18.01 9.85 34.26
N THR A 202 -18.97 8.92 34.38
CA THR A 202 -20.25 8.76 33.65
C THR A 202 -21.31 9.86 33.93
N PRO A 203 -22.11 10.31 32.93
CA PRO A 203 -23.39 10.98 33.15
C PRO A 203 -24.62 10.17 32.71
N GLN A 204 -25.74 10.48 33.37
CA GLN A 204 -27.00 9.76 33.49
C GLN A 204 -28.08 10.26 32.50
N ILE A 205 -28.93 9.34 32.05
CA ILE A 205 -29.96 9.49 30.98
C ILE A 205 -31.22 10.24 31.46
N SER A 206 -31.87 11.02 30.58
CA SER A 206 -33.27 11.48 30.73
C SER A 206 -34.05 11.36 29.40
N PRO A 207 -35.37 11.04 29.40
CA PRO A 207 -36.08 10.53 28.23
C PRO A 207 -36.75 11.60 27.34
N THR A 208 -36.77 11.29 26.03
CA THR A 208 -37.37 12.04 24.91
C THR A 208 -38.90 11.86 24.81
N PRO A 209 -39.69 12.87 24.36
CA PRO A 209 -41.07 12.67 23.92
C PRO A 209 -41.20 12.47 22.40
N VAL A 210 -42.14 11.56 22.06
CA VAL A 210 -42.54 11.09 20.73
C VAL A 210 -43.45 12.09 20.00
N ALA A 211 -43.29 12.23 18.68
CA ALA A 211 -44.26 12.90 17.81
C ALA A 211 -44.70 12.02 16.61
N THR A 212 -46.00 12.10 16.33
CA THR A 212 -46.83 11.28 15.42
C THR A 212 -46.76 11.77 13.96
N PRO A 213 -46.88 10.89 12.93
CA PRO A 213 -46.71 11.26 11.52
C PRO A 213 -47.91 12.01 10.91
N SER A 214 -47.65 12.90 9.94
CA SER A 214 -48.65 13.54 9.06
C SER A 214 -48.41 13.22 7.58
N SER A 215 -49.51 13.29 6.80
CA SER A 215 -49.75 12.63 5.52
C SER A 215 -49.08 13.23 4.27
N VAL A 216 -48.73 12.33 3.35
CA VAL A 216 -48.09 12.54 2.03
C VAL A 216 -49.11 13.00 0.97
N PRO A 217 -48.81 13.99 0.11
CA PRO A 217 -49.55 14.21 -1.13
C PRO A 217 -48.89 13.50 -2.33
N THR A 218 -49.70 12.83 -3.14
CA THR A 218 -49.35 12.16 -4.40
C THR A 218 -49.40 13.13 -5.58
N TYR A 219 -48.40 13.08 -6.47
CA TYR A 219 -48.41 13.81 -7.75
C TYR A 219 -48.43 12.85 -8.95
N GLN A 220 -49.23 13.22 -9.96
CA GLN A 220 -49.42 12.51 -11.23
C GLN A 220 -48.22 12.67 -12.18
N ALA A 221 -47.88 11.59 -12.88
CA ALA A 221 -46.92 11.58 -13.98
C ALA A 221 -47.55 12.07 -15.31
N THR A 222 -46.77 12.79 -16.12
CA THR A 222 -47.08 13.12 -17.53
C THR A 222 -45.80 12.93 -18.38
N PRO A 223 -45.88 12.73 -19.70
CA PRO A 223 -45.39 11.53 -20.38
C PRO A 223 -44.03 11.71 -21.07
N THR A 224 -43.32 10.60 -21.19
CA THR A 224 -42.02 10.42 -21.84
C THR A 224 -42.09 10.49 -23.37
N PRO A 225 -41.14 11.17 -24.06
CA PRO A 225 -40.77 10.85 -25.43
C PRO A 225 -39.61 9.84 -25.47
N SER A 226 -39.79 8.83 -26.31
CA SER A 226 -38.94 7.66 -26.49
C SER A 226 -37.71 7.92 -27.37
N GLY A 227 -36.58 7.33 -26.99
CA GLY A 227 -35.64 6.67 -27.91
C GLY A 227 -34.45 7.48 -28.43
N PHE A 228 -33.27 7.24 -27.87
CA PHE A 228 -32.01 7.30 -28.61
C PHE A 228 -31.25 5.99 -28.40
N GLU A 229 -31.09 5.24 -29.50
CA GLU A 229 -30.25 4.05 -29.57
C GLU A 229 -28.77 4.44 -29.45
N THR A 230 -28.00 3.64 -28.74
CA THR A 230 -26.54 3.72 -28.67
C THR A 230 -25.91 3.20 -29.98
N PRO A 231 -25.01 3.95 -30.65
CA PRO A 231 -24.31 3.41 -31.82
C PRO A 231 -23.31 2.32 -31.45
N VAL A 232 -23.31 1.31 -32.31
CA VAL A 232 -22.64 0.02 -32.23
C VAL A 232 -21.14 0.10 -32.57
N ASN A 233 -20.35 -0.78 -31.92
CA ASN A 233 -18.95 -1.15 -32.18
C ASN A 233 -18.46 -0.97 -33.64
N TRP A 234 -17.32 -0.30 -33.82
CA TRP A 234 -16.61 -0.22 -35.11
C TRP A 234 -15.44 -1.21 -35.17
N ASP A 235 -15.72 -2.34 -35.83
CA ASP A 235 -14.84 -3.19 -36.65
C ASP A 235 -13.37 -3.37 -36.25
N GLY A 236 -13.08 -4.16 -35.21
CA GLY A 236 -11.95 -5.10 -35.11
C GLY A 236 -10.51 -4.64 -35.41
N LYS A 237 -10.24 -3.36 -35.68
CA LYS A 237 -8.94 -2.79 -36.03
C LYS A 237 -8.24 -2.31 -34.76
N ALA A 238 -6.95 -2.62 -34.63
CA ALA A 238 -6.13 -2.21 -33.49
C ALA A 238 -5.90 -0.69 -33.39
N VAL A 239 -5.98 0.04 -34.52
CA VAL A 239 -5.94 1.51 -34.59
C VAL A 239 -7.17 1.99 -35.38
N PRO A 240 -8.33 2.20 -34.73
CA PRO A 240 -9.49 2.78 -35.39
C PRO A 240 -9.19 4.22 -35.83
N ASN A 241 -9.71 4.60 -37.01
CA ASN A 241 -9.48 5.90 -37.66
C ASN A 241 -7.99 6.25 -37.91
N GLY A 242 -7.15 5.25 -38.19
CA GLY A 242 -5.74 5.46 -38.56
C GLY A 242 -5.52 6.11 -39.94
N ASP A 243 -6.57 6.17 -40.76
CA ASP A 243 -6.66 6.82 -42.07
C ASP A 243 -7.28 8.24 -42.00
N PHE A 244 -7.65 8.72 -40.81
CA PHE A 244 -8.22 10.05 -40.55
C PHE A 244 -9.52 10.41 -41.31
N GLU A 245 -10.20 9.44 -41.94
CA GLU A 245 -11.43 9.68 -42.69
C GLU A 245 -12.60 10.11 -41.79
N SER A 246 -12.57 9.71 -40.52
CA SER A 246 -13.52 10.14 -39.47
C SER A 246 -13.06 11.38 -38.71
N GLY A 247 -12.14 12.16 -39.28
CA GLY A 247 -11.61 13.36 -38.62
C GLY A 247 -10.59 13.02 -37.54
N SER A 248 -10.59 13.76 -36.43
CA SER A 248 -9.65 13.55 -35.31
C SER A 248 -10.16 12.58 -34.25
N VAL A 249 -11.21 11.81 -34.51
CA VAL A 249 -11.75 10.83 -33.55
C VAL A 249 -10.65 9.81 -33.20
N PHE A 250 -10.48 9.52 -31.90
CA PHE A 250 -9.38 8.70 -31.32
C PHE A 250 -7.97 9.32 -31.36
N TRP A 251 -7.81 10.52 -31.92
CA TRP A 251 -6.54 11.21 -31.98
C TRP A 251 -6.58 12.48 -31.13
N SER A 252 -5.57 12.66 -30.28
CA SER A 252 -5.38 13.85 -29.47
C SER A 252 -4.10 14.57 -29.88
N PHE A 253 -4.16 15.90 -29.92
CA PHE A 253 -3.02 16.75 -30.23
C PHE A 253 -2.59 17.53 -28.99
N TYR A 254 -1.29 17.56 -28.74
CA TYR A 254 -0.67 18.29 -27.65
C TYR A 254 0.46 19.18 -28.17
N CYS A 255 0.53 20.40 -27.65
CA CYS A 255 1.59 21.36 -27.95
C CYS A 255 1.99 22.08 -26.66
N ASP A 256 3.24 21.91 -26.23
CA ASP A 256 3.79 22.53 -25.04
C ASP A 256 4.34 23.93 -25.35
N SER A 257 3.51 24.95 -25.16
CA SER A 257 3.91 26.35 -25.36
C SER A 257 4.99 26.82 -24.39
N LEU A 258 5.21 26.13 -23.26
CA LEU A 258 6.24 26.47 -22.27
C LEU A 258 7.66 26.19 -22.78
N SER A 259 7.83 25.14 -23.59
CA SER A 259 9.08 24.87 -24.33
C SER A 259 9.34 25.85 -25.49
N GLY A 260 8.41 26.79 -25.73
CA GLY A 260 8.41 27.69 -26.88
C GLY A 260 7.80 27.06 -28.14
N ALA A 261 7.26 25.84 -28.07
CA ALA A 261 6.62 25.22 -29.22
C ALA A 261 5.34 25.96 -29.63
N ASN A 262 5.12 26.06 -30.93
CA ASN A 262 3.92 26.64 -31.51
C ASN A 262 3.55 25.85 -32.76
N ALA A 263 2.53 25.01 -32.62
CA ALA A 263 2.01 24.19 -33.68
C ALA A 263 0.49 24.03 -33.53
N THR A 264 -0.16 23.76 -34.66
CA THR A 264 -1.58 23.39 -34.71
C THR A 264 -1.73 22.10 -35.50
N ASN A 265 -2.65 21.24 -35.09
CA ASN A 265 -3.01 20.06 -35.86
C ASN A 265 -4.46 20.18 -36.34
N LEU A 266 -4.66 19.87 -37.62
CA LEU A 266 -5.95 19.88 -38.27
C LEU A 266 -6.05 18.68 -39.21
N ILE A 267 -7.27 18.25 -39.49
CA ILE A 267 -7.53 17.27 -40.53
C ILE A 267 -7.54 17.99 -41.87
N HIS A 268 -6.56 17.68 -42.72
CA HIS A 268 -6.41 18.24 -44.05
C HIS A 268 -7.11 17.34 -45.07
N SER A 269 -8.07 17.89 -45.81
CA SER A 269 -8.65 17.22 -46.97
C SER A 269 -7.89 17.60 -48.23
N GLU A 270 -7.34 16.61 -48.93
CA GLU A 270 -6.81 16.81 -50.27
C GLU A 270 -7.94 17.02 -51.29
N PRO A 271 -7.67 17.62 -52.46
CA PRO A 271 -8.69 17.78 -53.52
C PRO A 271 -9.34 16.47 -53.99
N SER A 272 -8.70 15.33 -53.74
CA SER A 272 -9.22 13.98 -53.99
C SER A 272 -10.34 13.55 -53.03
N GLY A 273 -10.51 14.26 -51.90
CA GLY A 273 -11.45 13.92 -50.82
C GLY A 273 -10.80 13.19 -49.65
N ASN A 274 -9.60 12.62 -49.83
CA ASN A 274 -8.86 11.93 -48.78
C ASN A 274 -8.50 12.89 -47.64
N LYS A 275 -8.64 12.42 -46.41
CA LYS A 275 -8.31 13.17 -45.20
C LYS A 275 -7.02 12.66 -44.60
N MET A 276 -6.18 13.57 -44.10
CA MET A 276 -4.93 13.24 -43.42
C MET A 276 -4.70 14.16 -42.24
N SER A 277 -3.91 13.73 -41.26
CA SER A 277 -3.49 14.61 -40.19
C SER A 277 -2.40 15.57 -40.68
N LYS A 278 -2.58 16.87 -40.46
CA LYS A 278 -1.60 17.90 -40.81
C LYS A 278 -1.23 18.72 -39.58
N THR A 279 0.01 18.59 -39.14
CA THR A 279 0.60 19.40 -38.08
C THR A 279 1.40 20.54 -38.70
N SER A 280 0.92 21.77 -38.53
CA SER A 280 1.58 22.99 -38.99
C SER A 280 2.43 23.55 -37.86
N ILE A 281 3.75 23.52 -38.00
CA ILE A 281 4.71 23.88 -36.95
C ILE A 281 5.36 25.20 -37.32
N THR A 282 5.22 26.20 -36.45
CA THR A 282 5.93 27.50 -36.57
C THR A 282 7.14 27.56 -35.66
N ASN A 283 7.11 26.86 -34.53
CA ASN A 283 8.26 26.65 -33.64
C ASN A 283 8.18 25.24 -33.04
N ALA A 284 9.28 24.47 -33.11
CA ALA A 284 9.33 23.09 -32.62
C ALA A 284 9.56 22.98 -31.10
N GLY A 285 9.81 24.10 -30.42
CA GLY A 285 10.12 24.14 -28.99
C GLY A 285 11.53 23.64 -28.67
N SER A 286 11.83 23.43 -27.39
CA SER A 286 13.13 22.99 -26.91
C SER A 286 13.28 21.47 -26.77
N ASN A 287 12.18 20.71 -26.78
CA ASN A 287 12.15 19.27 -26.51
C ASN A 287 11.51 18.47 -27.65
N HIS A 288 11.94 17.22 -27.83
CA HIS A 288 11.40 16.31 -28.87
C HIS A 288 9.90 16.02 -28.70
N TRP A 289 9.45 15.94 -27.44
CA TRP A 289 8.06 15.67 -27.06
C TRP A 289 7.17 16.92 -27.06
N ALA A 290 7.69 18.11 -27.36
CA ALA A 290 6.95 19.36 -27.21
C ALA A 290 5.72 19.49 -28.13
N ILE A 291 5.64 18.70 -29.20
CA ILE A 291 4.50 18.63 -30.11
C ILE A 291 4.18 17.16 -30.31
N GLN A 292 2.97 16.72 -29.99
CA GLN A 292 2.57 15.32 -30.05
C GLN A 292 1.24 15.13 -30.77
N LEU A 293 1.16 14.06 -31.53
CA LEU A 293 -0.11 13.48 -31.99
C LEU A 293 -0.20 12.07 -31.40
N LYS A 294 -1.24 11.83 -30.59
CA LYS A 294 -1.40 10.62 -29.78
C LYS A 294 -2.69 9.89 -30.13
N HIS A 295 -2.60 8.56 -30.25
CA HIS A 295 -3.74 7.64 -30.36
C HIS A 295 -3.70 6.68 -29.19
N ASP A 296 -4.80 6.59 -28.43
CA ASP A 296 -4.91 5.77 -27.21
C ASP A 296 -5.88 4.59 -27.39
N GLY A 297 -5.85 3.66 -26.42
CA GLY A 297 -6.77 2.51 -26.40
C GLY A 297 -6.30 1.28 -27.18
N ILE A 298 -4.99 1.15 -27.48
CA ILE A 298 -4.44 0.02 -28.23
C ILE A 298 -4.10 -1.11 -27.28
N VAL A 299 -4.60 -2.32 -27.57
CA VAL A 299 -4.32 -3.52 -26.75
C VAL A 299 -3.24 -4.38 -27.42
N LEU A 300 -2.07 -4.53 -26.78
CA LEU A 300 -0.98 -5.39 -27.27
C LEU A 300 -0.75 -6.59 -26.32
N GLU A 301 -0.42 -7.75 -26.90
CA GLU A 301 -0.11 -8.97 -26.17
C GLU A 301 1.37 -8.99 -25.76
N ASN A 302 1.64 -9.25 -24.48
CA ASN A 302 3.00 -9.33 -23.96
C ASN A 302 3.83 -10.41 -24.69
N LEU A 303 5.12 -10.11 -24.90
CA LEU A 303 6.11 -10.92 -25.60
C LEU A 303 5.78 -11.25 -27.07
N LYS A 304 4.84 -10.54 -27.69
CA LYS A 304 4.58 -10.65 -29.13
C LYS A 304 5.33 -9.57 -29.90
N THR A 305 5.81 -9.93 -31.08
CA THR A 305 6.44 -8.99 -32.01
C THR A 305 5.36 -8.34 -32.88
N TYR A 306 5.42 -7.02 -32.99
CA TYR A 306 4.49 -6.21 -33.77
C TYR A 306 5.25 -5.37 -34.80
N ARG A 307 4.55 -5.03 -35.88
CA ARG A 307 4.98 -4.09 -36.91
C ARG A 307 4.02 -2.91 -36.93
N LEU A 308 4.54 -1.72 -36.69
CA LEU A 308 3.86 -0.44 -36.87
C LEU A 308 4.27 0.15 -38.23
N THR A 309 3.28 0.50 -39.05
CA THR A 309 3.44 1.18 -40.33
C THR A 309 2.65 2.48 -40.36
N PHE A 310 3.21 3.52 -40.96
CA PHE A 310 2.52 4.79 -41.18
C PHE A 310 3.11 5.51 -42.39
N ASP A 311 2.30 6.32 -43.07
CA ASP A 311 2.75 7.21 -44.13
C ASP A 311 3.03 8.59 -43.56
N ALA A 312 4.20 9.15 -43.89
CA ALA A 312 4.53 10.52 -43.48
C ALA A 312 5.27 11.31 -44.56
N LYS A 313 5.06 12.63 -44.58
CA LYS A 313 5.90 13.60 -45.29
C LYS A 313 6.10 14.85 -44.45
N SER A 314 7.24 15.51 -44.61
CA SER A 314 7.47 16.82 -44.01
C SER A 314 8.00 17.82 -45.03
N THR A 315 7.38 18.99 -45.12
CA THR A 315 7.80 20.05 -46.07
C THR A 315 9.25 20.49 -45.89
N VAL A 316 9.84 20.25 -44.71
CA VAL A 316 11.28 20.33 -44.44
C VAL A 316 11.75 18.97 -43.92
N PRO A 317 12.75 18.31 -44.55
CA PRO A 317 13.25 17.03 -44.05
C PRO A 317 13.71 17.15 -42.60
N ARG A 318 13.22 16.26 -41.73
CA ARG A 318 13.52 16.32 -40.30
C ARG A 318 13.27 14.99 -39.60
N ASN A 319 13.83 14.82 -38.40
CA ASN A 319 13.52 13.68 -37.56
C ASN A 319 12.19 13.90 -36.82
N ILE A 320 11.47 12.80 -36.64
CA ILE A 320 10.41 12.66 -35.64
C ILE A 320 10.73 11.45 -34.79
N ARG A 321 10.22 11.41 -33.55
CA ARG A 321 10.27 10.19 -32.73
C ARG A 321 8.89 9.55 -32.70
N VAL A 322 8.84 8.26 -33.00
CA VAL A 322 7.62 7.46 -32.87
C VAL A 322 7.82 6.55 -31.68
N SER A 323 6.91 6.64 -30.71
CA SER A 323 6.98 5.88 -29.47
C SER A 323 5.66 5.18 -29.15
N LEU A 324 5.79 4.05 -28.47
CA LEU A 324 4.70 3.39 -27.77
C LEU A 324 4.85 3.64 -26.29
N GLN A 325 3.85 4.29 -25.72
CA GLN A 325 3.84 4.66 -24.32
C GLN A 325 2.63 4.02 -23.64
N ASN A 326 2.67 3.91 -22.32
CA ASN A 326 1.47 3.57 -21.57
C ASN A 326 0.40 4.64 -21.78
N ALA A 327 -0.85 4.22 -22.03
CA ALA A 327 -1.92 5.16 -22.37
C ALA A 327 -2.18 6.22 -21.27
N THR A 328 -1.95 5.86 -20.00
CA THR A 328 -2.14 6.71 -18.82
C THR A 328 -0.85 7.32 -18.26
N SER A 329 0.34 6.90 -18.74
CA SER A 329 1.63 7.46 -18.31
C SER A 329 2.65 7.51 -19.45
N SER A 330 3.01 8.73 -19.86
CA SER A 330 4.04 8.97 -20.88
C SER A 330 5.47 8.64 -20.41
N MET A 331 5.67 8.38 -19.11
CA MET A 331 6.96 7.99 -18.52
C MET A 331 7.30 6.51 -18.76
N ILE A 332 6.30 5.70 -19.10
CA ILE A 332 6.49 4.28 -19.39
C ILE A 332 6.49 4.13 -20.92
N GLU A 333 7.68 4.11 -21.50
CA GLU A 333 7.88 3.86 -22.93
C GLU A 333 8.23 2.38 -23.17
N TYR A 334 7.44 1.71 -24.00
CA TYR A 334 7.67 0.33 -24.42
C TYR A 334 8.55 0.22 -25.67
N PHE A 335 8.52 1.26 -26.51
CA PHE A 335 9.29 1.35 -27.73
C PHE A 335 9.46 2.82 -28.12
N GLY A 336 10.63 3.20 -28.62
CA GLY A 336 10.89 4.53 -29.17
C GLY A 336 11.87 4.43 -30.32
N LYS A 337 11.56 5.05 -31.46
CA LYS A 337 12.45 5.10 -32.61
C LYS A 337 12.40 6.45 -33.29
N ILE A 338 13.57 6.99 -33.57
CA ILE A 338 13.71 8.20 -34.39
C ILE A 338 13.64 7.79 -35.86
N VAL A 339 12.82 8.51 -36.63
CA VAL A 339 12.60 8.30 -38.06
C VAL A 339 12.81 9.63 -38.77
N GLU A 340 13.66 9.63 -39.80
CA GLU A 340 13.84 10.79 -40.67
C GLU A 340 12.70 10.86 -41.68
N VAL A 341 11.88 11.91 -41.60
CA VAL A 341 10.74 12.14 -42.49
C VAL A 341 11.15 13.02 -43.66
N GLU A 342 11.01 12.48 -44.86
CA GLU A 342 11.37 13.14 -46.12
C GLU A 342 10.24 14.04 -46.67
N PRO A 343 10.51 14.93 -47.66
CA PRO A 343 9.49 15.78 -48.29
C PRO A 343 8.43 15.07 -49.14
N LYS A 344 8.70 13.81 -49.51
CA LYS A 344 7.75 12.99 -50.26
C LYS A 344 7.06 12.02 -49.32
N MET A 345 5.77 11.79 -49.56
CA MET A 345 5.02 10.77 -48.81
C MET A 345 5.69 9.42 -48.99
N LYS A 346 5.99 8.77 -47.86
CA LYS A 346 6.66 7.48 -47.80
C LYS A 346 6.10 6.70 -46.62
N THR A 347 6.00 5.39 -46.80
CA THR A 347 5.65 4.46 -45.72
C THR A 347 6.89 4.15 -44.87
N TYR A 348 6.76 4.32 -43.57
CA TYR A 348 7.78 3.98 -42.58
C TYR A 348 7.35 2.73 -41.83
N THR A 349 8.32 1.94 -41.38
CA THR A 349 8.08 0.67 -40.69
C THR A 349 8.96 0.54 -39.45
N CYS A 350 8.32 0.20 -38.34
CA CYS A 350 8.94 -0.03 -37.04
C CYS A 350 8.51 -1.39 -36.53
N GLU A 351 9.46 -2.29 -36.28
CA GLU A 351 9.20 -3.60 -35.66
C GLU A 351 9.75 -3.61 -34.25
N PHE A 352 8.98 -4.15 -33.31
CA PHE A 352 9.36 -4.22 -31.90
C PHE A 352 8.67 -5.41 -31.23
N THR A 353 9.27 -5.90 -30.15
CA THR A 353 8.63 -6.89 -29.28
C THR A 353 8.01 -6.15 -28.10
N PHE A 354 6.70 -6.27 -27.93
CA PHE A 354 6.00 -5.65 -26.83
C PHE A 354 6.34 -6.40 -25.54
N ASN A 355 6.97 -5.73 -24.59
CA ASN A 355 7.30 -6.30 -23.29
C ASN A 355 6.71 -5.42 -22.18
N SER A 356 5.69 -5.92 -21.49
CA SER A 356 4.98 -5.21 -20.42
C SER A 356 4.56 -6.18 -19.32
N THR A 357 4.91 -5.87 -18.08
CA THR A 357 4.54 -6.65 -16.88
C THR A 357 3.24 -6.20 -16.22
N THR A 358 2.66 -5.06 -16.63
CA THR A 358 1.62 -4.36 -15.84
C THR A 358 0.49 -3.75 -16.66
N GLY A 359 0.38 -4.01 -17.97
CA GLY A 359 -0.78 -3.54 -18.73
C GLY A 359 -0.69 -3.78 -20.22
N THR A 360 -1.86 -3.99 -20.84
CA THR A 360 -2.04 -4.22 -22.27
C THR A 360 -2.45 -2.94 -23.03
N ASN A 361 -2.82 -1.85 -22.34
CA ASN A 361 -3.32 -0.60 -22.94
C ASN A 361 -2.17 0.39 -23.25
N VAL A 362 -1.97 0.64 -24.54
CA VAL A 362 -0.83 1.34 -25.13
C VAL A 362 -1.34 2.53 -25.94
N ALA A 363 -0.53 3.57 -26.03
CA ALA A 363 -0.73 4.68 -26.95
C ALA A 363 0.40 4.76 -27.98
N ILE A 364 0.07 5.04 -29.24
CA ILE A 364 1.03 5.47 -30.26
C ILE A 364 1.18 6.98 -30.16
N VAL A 365 2.42 7.45 -30.04
CA VAL A 365 2.75 8.88 -29.94
C VAL A 365 3.75 9.25 -31.04
N PHE A 366 3.36 10.21 -31.88
CA PHE A 366 4.25 10.86 -32.84
C PHE A 366 4.76 12.17 -32.23
N GLU A 367 6.02 12.18 -31.83
CA GLU A 367 6.70 13.32 -31.23
C GLU A 367 7.44 14.12 -32.30
N MET A 368 6.95 15.35 -32.52
CA MET A 368 7.31 16.25 -33.62
C MET A 368 8.00 17.53 -33.16
N GLY A 369 8.38 17.61 -31.88
CA GLY A 369 9.18 18.68 -31.31
C GLY A 369 10.65 18.60 -31.74
N LYS A 370 11.54 19.34 -31.09
CA LYS A 370 12.95 19.50 -31.53
C LYS A 370 13.81 18.26 -31.28
N ILE A 371 14.41 17.70 -32.33
CA ILE A 371 15.33 16.55 -32.27
C ILE A 371 16.68 16.95 -32.91
N GLY A 372 17.66 17.32 -32.07
CA GLY A 372 18.99 17.71 -32.55
C GLY A 372 19.04 19.15 -33.10
N THR A 373 19.71 19.36 -34.25
CA THR A 373 20.02 20.71 -34.80
C THR A 373 18.99 21.24 -35.80
N GLU A 374 17.77 20.72 -35.77
CA GLU A 374 16.69 21.09 -36.69
C GLU A 374 16.38 22.58 -36.60
N THR A 375 16.19 23.24 -37.75
CA THR A 375 15.98 24.68 -37.82
C THR A 375 14.52 25.03 -37.50
N ASP A 376 14.29 26.11 -36.73
CA ASP A 376 12.96 26.65 -36.34
C ASP A 376 12.20 27.31 -37.52
N LYS A 377 12.30 26.77 -38.73
CA LYS A 377 11.56 27.24 -39.90
C LYS A 377 10.13 26.71 -39.82
N ALA A 378 9.16 27.54 -40.22
CA ALA A 378 7.78 27.09 -40.34
C ALA A 378 7.66 25.99 -41.41
N HIS A 379 7.02 24.87 -41.06
CA HIS A 379 6.86 23.71 -41.93
C HIS A 379 5.69 22.83 -41.47
N ASP A 380 5.19 22.02 -42.38
CA ASP A 380 4.13 21.05 -42.11
C ASP A 380 4.69 19.62 -42.04
N ILE A 381 4.14 18.81 -41.13
CA ILE A 381 4.24 17.34 -41.11
C ILE A 381 2.85 16.79 -41.39
N VAL A 382 2.75 15.87 -42.36
CA VAL A 382 1.51 15.17 -42.71
C VAL A 382 1.67 13.70 -42.37
N LEU A 383 0.66 13.12 -41.73
CA LEU A 383 0.59 11.72 -41.30
C LEU A 383 -0.71 11.07 -41.79
N ASP A 384 -0.60 9.84 -42.26
CA ASP A 384 -1.73 9.04 -42.74
C ASP A 384 -1.46 7.53 -42.59
N ASN A 385 -2.50 6.70 -42.75
CA ASN A 385 -2.43 5.23 -42.82
C ASN A 385 -1.67 4.56 -41.66
N VAL A 386 -1.96 4.98 -40.42
CA VAL A 386 -1.33 4.39 -39.23
C VAL A 386 -1.94 3.02 -38.93
N HIS A 387 -1.10 1.99 -38.95
CA HIS A 387 -1.51 0.60 -38.79
C HIS A 387 -0.52 -0.20 -37.94
N ILE A 388 -1.03 -1.11 -37.12
CA ILE A 388 -0.22 -2.03 -36.32
C ILE A 388 -0.71 -3.47 -36.49
N GLU A 389 0.21 -4.39 -36.75
CA GLU A 389 -0.07 -5.82 -36.91
C GLU A 389 0.92 -6.70 -36.13
N LYS A 390 0.47 -7.89 -35.72
CA LYS A 390 1.29 -8.90 -35.05
C LYS A 390 2.05 -9.74 -36.09
N ILE A 391 3.36 -9.93 -35.90
CA ILE A 391 4.24 -10.68 -36.81
C ILE A 391 4.90 -11.88 -36.11
N ALA A 392 5.32 -12.89 -36.88
CA ALA A 392 6.00 -14.07 -36.34
C ALA A 392 7.45 -13.76 -35.93
N SER A 393 7.85 -14.16 -34.72
CA SER A 393 9.20 -13.93 -34.19
C SER A 393 10.27 -14.74 -34.94
N PRO A 394 11.46 -14.20 -35.26
CA PRO A 394 12.54 -14.94 -35.89
C PRO A 394 13.19 -15.94 -34.92
N SER A 395 13.46 -17.16 -35.40
CA SER A 395 14.01 -18.28 -34.62
C SER A 395 15.53 -18.35 -34.65
N VAL A 396 16.20 -18.38 -33.49
CA VAL A 396 17.58 -18.90 -33.35
C VAL A 396 17.72 -19.73 -32.06
N SER A 397 18.30 -20.92 -32.21
CA SER A 397 18.55 -21.96 -31.18
C SER A 397 19.77 -21.68 -30.26
N PRO A 398 19.89 -22.40 -29.13
CA PRO A 398 20.64 -21.96 -27.95
C PRO A 398 22.06 -22.54 -27.84
N VAL A 399 22.92 -21.90 -27.03
CA VAL A 399 24.11 -22.50 -26.40
C VAL A 399 24.15 -22.06 -24.92
N PRO A 400 24.47 -22.98 -23.98
CA PRO A 400 24.25 -22.80 -22.55
C PRO A 400 25.46 -22.19 -21.83
N SER A 401 25.24 -21.58 -20.66
CA SER A 401 26.31 -21.35 -19.68
C SER A 401 25.90 -21.84 -18.30
N GLU A 402 26.79 -22.61 -17.71
CA GLU A 402 26.66 -23.40 -16.48
C GLU A 402 26.51 -22.56 -15.21
N ASP A 403 25.70 -23.10 -14.29
CA ASP A 403 25.73 -22.89 -12.84
C ASP A 403 26.81 -23.81 -12.23
N PRO A 404 27.79 -23.29 -11.47
CA PRO A 404 28.56 -24.10 -10.56
C PRO A 404 28.25 -23.71 -9.10
N GLN A 405 27.18 -24.29 -8.57
CA GLN A 405 26.94 -24.70 -7.18
C GLN A 405 27.32 -23.71 -6.05
N GLY A 406 26.29 -23.15 -5.41
CA GLY A 406 26.46 -22.38 -4.17
C GLY A 406 25.25 -22.33 -3.24
N ALA A 407 24.33 -23.32 -3.26
CA ALA A 407 23.40 -23.46 -2.15
C ALA A 407 24.23 -23.79 -0.90
N GLY A 408 24.17 -22.95 0.13
CA GLY A 408 24.88 -23.08 1.42
C GLY A 408 24.41 -24.27 2.25
N ILE A 409 23.99 -25.36 1.59
CA ILE A 409 23.59 -26.62 2.18
C ILE A 409 24.85 -27.43 2.50
N THR A 410 25.02 -27.69 3.79
CA THR A 410 26.05 -28.54 4.37
C THR A 410 25.41 -29.85 4.83
N ALA A 411 26.00 -30.97 4.44
CA ALA A 411 25.62 -32.30 4.89
C ALA A 411 26.88 -32.97 5.46
N SER A 412 26.85 -33.27 6.75
CA SER A 412 27.99 -33.86 7.45
C SER A 412 27.59 -35.18 8.08
N ARG A 413 28.56 -36.08 8.16
CA ARG A 413 28.43 -37.33 8.90
C ARG A 413 29.59 -37.48 9.85
N SER A 414 29.31 -38.10 10.98
CA SER A 414 30.29 -38.30 12.04
C SER A 414 30.12 -39.66 12.68
N SER A 415 31.24 -40.21 13.12
CA SER A 415 31.33 -41.47 13.85
C SER A 415 32.59 -41.45 14.70
N VAL A 416 32.88 -42.56 15.38
CA VAL A 416 34.15 -42.73 16.10
C VAL A 416 35.32 -42.78 15.11
N TYR A 417 36.48 -42.29 15.54
CA TYR A 417 37.71 -42.31 14.72
C TYR A 417 38.32 -43.71 14.62
N GLU A 418 38.20 -44.50 15.69
CA GLU A 418 38.71 -45.86 15.80
C GLU A 418 37.63 -46.79 16.35
N ALA A 419 37.46 -47.97 15.75
CA ALA A 419 36.49 -48.99 16.15
C ALA A 419 37.15 -50.37 16.17
N GLU A 420 36.74 -51.25 17.07
CA GLU A 420 37.23 -52.64 17.08
C GLU A 420 36.48 -53.49 16.05
N LEU A 421 37.17 -54.45 15.43
CA LEU A 421 36.57 -55.36 14.46
C LEU A 421 35.35 -56.07 15.07
N GLY A 422 34.18 -55.91 14.43
CA GLY A 422 32.92 -56.49 14.90
C GLY A 422 32.13 -55.63 15.90
N GLU A 423 32.64 -54.47 16.29
CA GLU A 423 31.94 -53.46 17.09
C GLU A 423 30.78 -52.83 16.29
N GLU A 424 29.67 -52.55 16.98
CA GLU A 424 28.54 -51.80 16.44
C GLU A 424 28.69 -50.33 16.77
N VAL A 425 28.57 -49.47 15.76
CA VAL A 425 28.89 -48.06 15.85
C VAL A 425 27.78 -47.24 15.21
N ASP A 426 27.39 -46.14 15.86
CA ASP A 426 26.49 -45.15 15.28
C ASP A 426 27.23 -44.27 14.27
N ILE A 427 26.63 -44.06 13.11
CA ILE A 427 26.95 -42.98 12.19
C ILE A 427 25.83 -41.95 12.32
N THR A 428 26.19 -40.74 12.74
CA THR A 428 25.26 -39.62 12.88
C THR A 428 25.32 -38.78 11.61
N LEU A 429 24.18 -38.59 10.96
CA LEU A 429 24.02 -37.80 9.74
C LEU A 429 23.27 -36.52 10.06
N SER A 430 23.84 -35.39 9.67
CA SER A 430 23.32 -34.04 9.94
C SER A 430 23.28 -33.23 8.66
N GLN A 431 22.25 -32.38 8.53
CA GLN A 431 22.11 -31.49 7.39
C GLN A 431 21.49 -30.16 7.81
N SER A 432 21.98 -29.08 7.20
CA SER A 432 21.44 -27.73 7.36
C SER A 432 21.84 -26.91 6.15
N GLY A 433 21.19 -25.77 5.94
CA GLY A 433 21.64 -24.89 4.89
C GLY A 433 20.75 -23.72 4.59
N GLU A 434 21.22 -22.96 3.60
CA GLU A 434 20.48 -21.87 2.98
C GLU A 434 20.27 -22.13 1.49
N ILE A 435 19.06 -21.83 1.04
CA ILE A 435 18.64 -21.89 -0.35
C ILE A 435 18.25 -20.47 -0.77
N ALA A 436 19.00 -19.91 -1.71
CA ALA A 436 18.62 -18.67 -2.38
C ALA A 436 17.55 -18.95 -3.44
N LEU A 437 16.49 -18.13 -3.44
CA LEU A 437 15.41 -18.15 -4.43
C LEU A 437 15.17 -16.74 -4.95
N GLU A 438 14.92 -16.62 -6.25
CA GLU A 438 14.58 -15.34 -6.89
C GLU A 438 13.11 -14.92 -6.64
N GLY A 439 12.42 -15.60 -5.72
CA GLY A 439 11.01 -15.39 -5.42
C GLY A 439 10.55 -16.24 -4.24
N ARG A 440 9.26 -16.59 -4.21
CA ARG A 440 8.64 -17.28 -3.07
C ARG A 440 8.32 -18.74 -3.38
N MET A 441 8.34 -19.59 -2.38
CA MET A 441 7.97 -21.00 -2.54
C MET A 441 6.49 -21.17 -2.91
N ASP A 442 6.22 -22.00 -3.91
CA ASP A 442 4.88 -22.25 -4.46
C ASP A 442 4.20 -23.42 -3.71
N THR A 443 3.72 -23.15 -2.49
CA THR A 443 3.09 -24.16 -1.62
C THR A 443 1.58 -23.96 -1.48
N GLU A 444 0.84 -25.07 -1.43
CA GLU A 444 -0.60 -25.05 -1.17
C GLU A 444 -0.87 -24.65 0.29
N LYS A 445 -1.92 -23.85 0.50
CA LYS A 445 -2.37 -23.37 1.82
C LYS A 445 -3.89 -23.48 1.92
N GLU A 446 -4.43 -23.75 3.09
CA GLU A 446 -5.88 -23.65 3.32
C GLU A 446 -6.21 -22.68 4.45
N ILE A 447 -7.13 -21.76 4.22
CA ILE A 447 -7.51 -20.71 5.18
C ILE A 447 -9.04 -20.67 5.33
N VAL A 448 -9.54 -20.51 6.56
CA VAL A 448 -10.94 -20.17 6.80
C VAL A 448 -11.01 -18.87 7.59
N LEU A 449 -11.70 -17.87 7.02
CA LEU A 449 -12.09 -16.66 7.72
C LEU A 449 -13.37 -16.92 8.51
N VAL A 450 -13.39 -16.60 9.80
CA VAL A 450 -14.54 -16.76 10.69
C VAL A 450 -14.94 -15.37 11.16
N LEU A 451 -16.07 -14.86 10.69
CA LEU A 451 -16.50 -13.47 10.85
C LEU A 451 -17.71 -13.39 11.78
N ASP A 452 -17.59 -12.61 12.86
CA ASP A 452 -18.71 -12.29 13.74
C ASP A 452 -19.70 -11.35 13.05
N ASN A 453 -20.92 -11.83 12.83
CA ASN A 453 -22.03 -11.04 12.33
C ASN A 453 -23.19 -10.97 13.32
N SER A 454 -23.00 -11.26 14.61
CA SER A 454 -24.06 -11.34 15.64
C SER A 454 -24.95 -10.10 15.80
N GLY A 455 -24.45 -8.93 15.41
CA GLY A 455 -25.18 -7.65 15.48
C GLY A 455 -25.15 -6.98 16.86
N VAL A 456 -24.37 -7.50 17.82
CA VAL A 456 -24.14 -6.86 19.14
C VAL A 456 -23.56 -5.44 19.00
N LEU A 457 -22.87 -5.15 17.89
CA LEU A 457 -22.13 -3.90 17.65
C LEU A 457 -22.75 -2.95 16.60
N ASN A 458 -24.03 -3.08 16.24
CA ASN A 458 -24.60 -2.31 15.13
C ASN A 458 -24.97 -0.84 15.42
N SER A 459 -24.47 -0.20 16.48
CA SER A 459 -24.95 1.16 16.80
C SER A 459 -23.97 2.19 17.34
N TYR A 460 -22.65 2.01 17.29
CA TYR A 460 -21.72 3.12 17.56
C TYR A 460 -20.49 2.98 16.67
N VAL A 461 -20.38 3.89 15.71
CA VAL A 461 -19.11 4.31 15.15
C VAL A 461 -19.00 5.75 15.64
N GLU A 462 -17.87 6.15 16.23
CA GLU A 462 -17.54 7.58 16.25
C GLU A 462 -17.80 8.13 14.85
N ASP A 463 -18.48 9.27 14.73
CA ASP A 463 -18.77 9.86 13.43
C ASP A 463 -17.46 9.93 12.64
N ILE A 464 -17.35 9.14 11.58
CA ILE A 464 -16.14 9.16 10.76
C ILE A 464 -16.21 10.50 10.06
N LEU A 465 -15.42 11.45 10.57
CA LEU A 465 -15.39 12.84 10.13
C LEU A 465 -15.47 12.92 8.61
N SER A 466 -16.51 13.56 8.12
CA SER A 466 -16.70 13.88 6.71
C SER A 466 -16.23 15.31 6.45
N PRO A 467 -15.97 15.69 5.18
CA PRO A 467 -15.65 17.08 4.86
C PRO A 467 -16.71 18.10 5.31
N LEU A 468 -17.96 17.68 5.50
CA LEU A 468 -19.06 18.57 5.91
C LEU A 468 -19.09 18.85 7.43
N ASP A 469 -18.32 18.11 8.22
CA ASP A 469 -18.11 18.35 9.66
C ASP A 469 -17.21 19.55 9.95
N PHE A 470 -16.59 20.09 8.90
CA PHE A 470 -15.71 21.26 9.00
C PHE A 470 -16.35 22.46 8.31
N GLY A 471 -16.08 23.66 8.84
CA GLY A 471 -16.41 24.89 8.14
C GLY A 471 -15.56 25.07 6.88
N ILE A 472 -14.29 24.63 6.95
CA ILE A 472 -13.39 24.55 5.81
C ILE A 472 -12.65 23.22 5.84
N TYR A 473 -12.71 22.47 4.74
CA TYR A 473 -11.99 21.23 4.52
C TYR A 473 -11.18 21.31 3.22
N SER A 474 -9.91 20.92 3.26
CA SER A 474 -9.08 20.72 2.07
C SER A 474 -8.53 19.30 2.01
N ASN A 475 -8.69 18.64 0.86
CA ASN A 475 -8.15 17.30 0.63
C ASN A 475 -6.63 17.28 0.50
N HIS A 476 -6.01 18.43 0.20
CA HIS A 476 -4.57 18.65 0.14
C HIS A 476 -4.20 19.92 0.94
N ASN A 477 -3.65 20.94 0.28
CA ASN A 477 -3.23 22.19 0.90
C ASN A 477 -4.39 23.17 1.09
N LEU A 478 -4.32 23.94 2.17
CA LEU A 478 -5.20 25.08 2.43
C LEU A 478 -4.36 26.33 2.63
N THR A 479 -4.46 27.30 1.73
CA THR A 479 -3.75 28.57 1.77
C THR A 479 -4.72 29.73 2.03
N VAL A 480 -4.45 30.52 3.08
CA VAL A 480 -5.22 31.73 3.43
C VAL A 480 -4.32 32.96 3.37
N GLN A 481 -4.51 33.83 2.39
CA GLN A 481 -3.74 35.07 2.19
C GLN A 481 -4.65 36.31 2.31
N GLY A 482 -4.13 37.53 2.32
CA GLY A 482 -4.95 38.76 2.29
C GLY A 482 -4.97 39.55 3.61
N LYS A 483 -6.07 40.23 3.92
CA LYS A 483 -6.21 41.11 5.07
C LYS A 483 -6.79 40.40 6.29
N ASP A 484 -8.06 40.04 6.30
CA ASP A 484 -8.75 39.51 7.47
C ASP A 484 -9.57 38.25 7.12
N ALA A 485 -9.40 37.15 7.86
CA ALA A 485 -10.18 35.90 7.76
C ALA A 485 -10.71 35.45 9.14
N SER A 486 -12.01 35.14 9.23
CA SER A 486 -12.65 34.67 10.47
C SER A 486 -13.48 33.42 10.23
N ILE A 487 -13.09 32.30 10.81
CA ILE A 487 -13.80 31.03 10.76
C ILE A 487 -14.39 30.74 12.13
N ASN A 488 -15.71 30.84 12.23
CA ASN A 488 -16.49 30.42 13.39
C ASN A 488 -16.89 28.96 13.19
N GLY A 489 -15.96 28.04 13.44
CA GLY A 489 -16.08 26.60 13.18
C GLY A 489 -14.70 25.93 13.16
N SER A 490 -14.67 24.66 12.77
CA SER A 490 -13.41 23.90 12.60
C SER A 490 -12.86 24.00 11.17
N VAL A 491 -11.55 23.87 11.05
CA VAL A 491 -10.81 23.88 9.78
C VAL A 491 -9.98 22.59 9.68
N HIS A 492 -9.95 22.00 8.49
CA HIS A 492 -9.17 20.81 8.17
C HIS A 492 -8.42 20.96 6.86
N ALA A 493 -7.17 20.51 6.81
CA ALA A 493 -6.40 20.34 5.59
C ALA A 493 -5.58 19.05 5.70
N ASN A 494 -5.74 18.10 4.77
CA ASN A 494 -4.99 16.84 4.86
C ASN A 494 -3.46 17.03 4.83
N ASP A 495 -2.98 18.06 4.12
CA ASP A 495 -1.55 18.35 3.98
C ASP A 495 -1.15 19.60 4.79
N VAL A 496 -0.94 20.74 4.12
CA VAL A 496 -0.42 21.96 4.74
C VAL A 496 -1.51 22.99 4.91
N PHE A 497 -1.69 23.49 6.14
CA PHE A 497 -2.41 24.73 6.41
C PHE A 497 -1.44 25.92 6.37
N THR A 498 -1.54 26.74 5.34
CA THR A 498 -0.75 27.97 5.18
C THR A 498 -1.62 29.19 5.46
N SER A 499 -1.13 30.14 6.27
CA SER A 499 -1.77 31.44 6.42
C SER A 499 -0.75 32.58 6.38
N THR A 500 -0.93 33.51 5.44
CA THR A 500 -0.14 34.74 5.28
C THR A 500 -1.01 36.00 5.35
N ALA A 501 -2.23 35.90 5.89
CA ALA A 501 -3.15 37.01 6.02
C ALA A 501 -2.70 38.02 7.12
N ASP A 502 -3.15 39.28 7.09
CA ASP A 502 -2.85 40.21 8.19
C ASP A 502 -3.49 39.74 9.52
N SER A 503 -4.67 39.13 9.47
CA SER A 503 -5.38 38.57 10.62
C SER A 503 -6.11 37.27 10.27
N ILE A 504 -5.97 36.25 11.12
CA ILE A 504 -6.74 35.00 11.03
C ILE A 504 -7.32 34.60 12.39
N SER A 505 -8.61 34.26 12.41
CA SER A 505 -9.30 33.74 13.59
C SER A 505 -10.00 32.41 13.27
N ILE A 506 -9.81 31.38 14.09
CA ILE A 506 -10.51 30.09 14.01
C ILE A 506 -11.05 29.77 15.41
N SER A 507 -12.37 29.68 15.56
CA SER A 507 -13.00 29.56 16.88
C SER A 507 -12.96 28.16 17.49
N GLN A 508 -12.72 27.12 16.67
CA GLN A 508 -12.61 25.72 17.10
C GLN A 508 -11.25 25.13 16.68
N THR A 509 -11.22 23.85 16.30
CA THR A 509 -9.99 23.14 15.95
C THR A 509 -9.57 23.46 14.52
N CYS A 510 -8.31 23.85 14.36
CA CYS A 510 -7.62 23.88 13.08
C CYS A 510 -6.73 22.64 12.99
N SER A 511 -7.01 21.76 12.02
CA SER A 511 -6.36 20.48 11.87
C SER A 511 -5.62 20.37 10.55
N ALA A 512 -4.36 19.95 10.58
CA ALA A 512 -3.56 19.73 9.37
C ALA A 512 -2.36 18.82 9.61
N ALA A 513 -1.76 18.24 8.58
CA ALA A 513 -0.52 17.48 8.75
C ALA A 513 0.65 18.42 9.11
N SER A 514 0.61 19.65 8.60
CA SER A 514 1.53 20.71 9.01
C SER A 514 0.93 22.11 8.90
N PHE A 515 1.50 23.08 9.64
CA PHE A 515 1.05 24.47 9.69
C PHE A 515 2.18 25.42 9.28
N HIS A 516 1.92 26.33 8.34
CA HIS A 516 2.80 27.43 7.96
C HIS A 516 2.08 28.78 8.13
N ILE A 517 2.21 29.40 9.30
CA ILE A 517 1.48 30.63 9.62
C ILE A 517 2.47 31.78 9.79
N THR A 518 2.43 32.74 8.87
CA THR A 518 3.19 34.00 8.92
C THR A 518 2.28 35.22 9.14
N SER A 519 1.02 34.99 9.46
CA SER A 519 0.02 36.04 9.70
C SER A 519 0.38 36.93 10.88
N LYS A 520 0.07 38.24 10.79
CA LYS A 520 0.47 39.21 11.83
C LYS A 520 -0.33 39.04 13.12
N ASN A 521 -1.62 38.74 13.00
CA ASN A 521 -2.52 38.49 14.12
C ASN A 521 -3.16 37.11 13.96
N VAL A 522 -2.96 36.21 14.93
CA VAL A 522 -3.44 34.83 14.88
C VAL A 522 -4.24 34.52 16.13
N ASN A 523 -5.49 34.07 15.97
CA ASN A 523 -6.36 33.64 17.05
C ASN A 523 -7.01 32.28 16.70
N ILE A 524 -6.33 31.18 17.01
CA ILE A 524 -6.82 29.82 16.74
C ILE A 524 -7.02 29.12 18.09
N ASN A 525 -8.23 28.61 18.33
CA ASN A 525 -8.58 28.01 19.62
C ASN A 525 -7.79 26.72 19.91
N GLU A 526 -7.72 25.81 18.93
CA GLU A 526 -6.97 24.56 19.05
C GLU A 526 -6.27 24.22 17.73
N TYR A 527 -5.05 23.69 17.83
CA TYR A 527 -4.33 23.11 16.70
C TYR A 527 -4.27 21.59 16.86
N LYS A 528 -4.57 20.84 15.80
CA LYS A 528 -4.51 19.38 15.80
C LYS A 528 -3.68 18.89 14.61
N ASN A 529 -2.51 18.33 14.89
CA ASN A 529 -1.77 17.62 13.85
C ASN A 529 -2.50 16.33 13.51
N ILE A 530 -2.72 16.08 12.23
CA ILE A 530 -3.28 14.82 11.73
C ILE A 530 -2.17 14.00 11.07
N THR A 531 -2.26 12.69 11.18
CA THR A 531 -1.32 11.75 10.54
C THR A 531 -2.01 10.85 9.52
N ILE A 532 -3.35 10.86 9.52
CA ILE A 532 -4.20 10.13 8.60
C ILE A 532 -5.08 11.18 7.93
N PRO A 533 -4.99 11.33 6.61
CA PRO A 533 -5.91 12.16 5.84
C PRO A 533 -7.35 11.72 6.09
N ILE A 534 -8.25 12.67 6.27
CA ILE A 534 -9.68 12.39 6.20
C ILE A 534 -10.04 12.24 4.72
N GLU A 535 -10.82 11.22 4.35
CA GLU A 535 -11.19 10.99 2.95
C GLU A 535 -12.17 12.06 2.45
N MET A 536 -11.97 12.52 1.21
CA MET A 536 -12.94 13.33 0.48
C MET A 536 -13.75 12.46 -0.50
N PRO A 537 -14.93 11.93 -0.10
CA PRO A 537 -15.67 10.97 -0.93
C PRO A 537 -16.28 11.62 -2.18
N ASN A 538 -16.23 10.89 -3.29
CA ASN A 538 -16.94 11.24 -4.51
C ASN A 538 -18.39 10.71 -4.46
N PHE A 539 -19.37 11.61 -4.35
CA PHE A 539 -20.80 11.24 -4.29
C PHE A 539 -21.65 11.85 -5.43
N HIS A 540 -21.02 12.38 -6.48
CA HIS A 540 -21.73 12.98 -7.61
C HIS A 540 -22.68 12.02 -8.35
N SER A 541 -22.41 10.71 -8.35
CA SER A 541 -23.32 9.72 -8.97
C SER A 541 -24.72 9.78 -8.36
N LYS A 542 -24.82 9.84 -7.03
CA LYS A 542 -26.10 9.98 -6.33
C LYS A 542 -26.79 11.31 -6.60
N LEU A 543 -26.02 12.40 -6.78
CA LEU A 543 -26.57 13.71 -7.15
C LEU A 543 -27.11 13.72 -8.58
N ILE A 544 -26.38 13.09 -9.52
CA ILE A 544 -26.81 12.91 -10.91
C ILE A 544 -28.06 12.04 -10.97
N ASP A 545 -28.12 10.95 -10.22
CA ASP A 545 -29.30 10.09 -10.12
C ASP A 545 -30.52 10.85 -9.57
N ASP A 546 -30.31 11.74 -8.58
CA ASP A 546 -31.35 12.63 -8.07
C ASP A 546 -31.83 13.62 -9.14
N ALA A 547 -30.92 14.23 -9.88
CA ALA A 547 -31.25 15.14 -10.98
C ALA A 547 -32.00 14.44 -12.13
N MET A 548 -31.54 13.25 -12.53
CA MET A 548 -32.15 12.44 -13.58
C MET A 548 -33.57 12.00 -13.19
N ARG A 549 -33.77 11.53 -11.95
CA ARG A 549 -35.11 11.15 -11.45
C ARG A 549 -36.10 12.30 -11.47
N ASN A 550 -35.63 13.53 -11.30
CA ASN A 550 -36.45 14.73 -11.27
C ASN A 550 -36.42 15.51 -12.60
N SER A 551 -35.82 14.96 -13.66
CA SER A 551 -35.71 15.59 -15.00
C SER A 551 -35.01 16.97 -14.98
N MET A 552 -34.06 17.16 -14.07
CA MET A 552 -33.28 18.39 -13.91
C MET A 552 -31.87 18.23 -14.51
N VAL A 553 -31.80 17.83 -15.78
CA VAL A 553 -30.53 17.66 -16.52
C VAL A 553 -30.46 18.66 -17.67
N PHE A 554 -29.33 19.36 -17.79
CA PHE A 554 -29.13 20.45 -18.73
C PHE A 554 -27.94 20.16 -19.64
N ARG A 555 -28.18 20.09 -20.95
CA ARG A 555 -27.17 19.74 -21.95
C ARG A 555 -26.88 20.90 -22.89
N PRO A 556 -25.61 21.20 -23.26
CA PRO A 556 -25.29 22.31 -24.15
C PRO A 556 -26.03 22.27 -25.49
N GLU A 557 -26.22 21.06 -26.03
CA GLU A 557 -26.93 20.81 -27.28
C GLU A 557 -28.39 21.29 -27.27
N ASP A 558 -29.04 21.32 -26.10
CA ASP A 558 -30.42 21.80 -25.94
C ASP A 558 -30.53 23.33 -26.16
N TYR A 559 -29.40 24.05 -26.13
CA TYR A 559 -29.32 25.51 -26.22
C TYR A 559 -28.52 26.01 -27.44
N PHE A 560 -28.08 25.11 -28.33
CA PHE A 560 -27.11 25.35 -29.41
C PHE A 560 -27.49 26.43 -30.44
N LEU A 561 -28.78 26.77 -30.58
CA LEU A 561 -29.28 27.72 -31.59
C LEU A 561 -29.83 29.03 -31.03
N SER A 562 -29.79 29.24 -29.71
CA SER A 562 -30.38 30.41 -29.08
C SER A 562 -29.31 31.44 -28.70
N TRP A 563 -29.22 32.54 -29.45
CA TRP A 563 -28.51 33.75 -29.03
C TRP A 563 -29.22 34.50 -27.89
N PHE A 564 -30.39 34.02 -27.48
CA PHE A 564 -31.25 34.66 -26.51
C PHE A 564 -31.42 33.79 -25.25
N PRO A 565 -31.47 34.40 -24.07
CA PRO A 565 -31.87 33.73 -22.84
C PRO A 565 -33.26 33.09 -22.97
N GLN A 566 -33.40 31.85 -22.52
CA GLN A 566 -34.67 31.11 -22.47
C GLN A 566 -35.15 31.01 -21.02
N PRO A 567 -36.47 30.96 -20.74
CA PRO A 567 -36.95 30.66 -19.40
C PRO A 567 -36.38 29.33 -18.90
N MET A 568 -35.87 29.31 -17.67
CA MET A 568 -35.33 28.08 -17.08
C MET A 568 -36.49 27.12 -16.74
N PRO A 569 -36.43 25.84 -17.16
CA PRO A 569 -37.48 24.87 -16.89
C PRO A 569 -37.90 24.81 -15.42
N GLY A 570 -39.20 25.00 -15.16
CA GLY A 570 -39.78 24.92 -13.81
C GLY A 570 -39.47 26.09 -12.89
N GLN A 571 -38.89 27.18 -13.41
CA GLN A 571 -38.53 28.36 -12.63
C GLN A 571 -39.31 29.60 -13.10
N GLU A 572 -39.72 30.44 -12.16
CA GLU A 572 -40.41 31.71 -12.42
C GLU A 572 -39.40 32.85 -12.44
N ASP A 573 -39.42 33.69 -13.49
CA ASP A 573 -38.52 34.85 -13.68
C ASP A 573 -37.01 34.54 -13.62
N ILE A 574 -36.64 33.29 -13.92
CA ILE A 574 -35.26 32.82 -14.10
C ILE A 574 -35.04 32.42 -15.55
N PHE A 575 -33.89 32.78 -16.09
CA PHE A 575 -33.48 32.51 -17.46
C PHE A 575 -32.16 31.73 -17.49
N ILE A 576 -32.00 30.93 -18.53
CA ILE A 576 -30.82 30.13 -18.82
C ILE A 576 -30.48 30.22 -20.31
N PHE A 577 -29.18 30.25 -20.63
CA PHE A 577 -28.68 29.92 -21.96
C PHE A 577 -27.28 29.32 -21.88
N TYR A 578 -26.84 28.68 -22.96
CA TYR A 578 -25.47 28.22 -23.10
C TYR A 578 -24.65 29.23 -23.92
N ASN A 579 -23.69 29.89 -23.27
CA ASN A 579 -22.76 30.81 -23.92
C ASN A 579 -21.70 30.00 -24.66
N LEU A 580 -21.88 29.83 -25.98
CA LEU A 580 -20.96 29.07 -26.84
C LEU A 580 -19.53 29.63 -26.86
N ILE A 581 -19.37 30.95 -26.68
CA ILE A 581 -18.05 31.61 -26.69
C ILE A 581 -17.30 31.32 -25.39
N ALA A 582 -18.01 31.38 -24.27
CA ALA A 582 -17.45 31.13 -22.94
C ALA A 582 -17.47 29.65 -22.53
N GLY A 583 -18.14 28.79 -23.30
CA GLY A 583 -18.27 27.36 -23.03
C GLY A 583 -18.99 27.04 -21.70
N ARG A 584 -20.06 27.78 -21.36
CA ARG A 584 -20.75 27.65 -20.06
C ARG A 584 -22.25 27.94 -20.14
N PHE A 585 -23.02 27.35 -19.24
CA PHE A 585 -24.38 27.79 -18.92
C PHE A 585 -24.34 29.09 -18.13
N GLU A 586 -25.24 30.02 -18.40
CA GLU A 586 -25.43 31.23 -17.61
C GLU A 586 -26.87 31.28 -17.08
N ILE A 587 -27.01 31.30 -15.75
CA ILE A 587 -28.29 31.32 -15.05
C ILE A 587 -28.45 32.68 -14.36
N PHE A 588 -29.51 33.40 -14.68
CA PHE A 588 -29.74 34.74 -14.16
C PHE A 588 -31.24 35.10 -14.21
N GLY A 589 -31.63 36.18 -13.54
CA GLY A 589 -33.03 36.59 -13.46
C GLY A 589 -33.36 37.35 -12.18
N ALA A 590 -34.57 37.87 -12.09
CA ALA A 590 -35.07 38.57 -10.90
C ALA A 590 -35.89 37.65 -9.98
N GLY A 591 -36.20 36.43 -10.42
CA GLY A 591 -36.93 35.44 -9.64
C GLY A 591 -36.10 34.78 -8.54
N THR A 592 -36.69 33.79 -7.89
CA THR A 592 -36.05 32.93 -6.89
C THR A 592 -35.79 31.56 -7.48
N LEU A 593 -34.53 31.11 -7.50
CA LEU A 593 -34.19 29.76 -7.98
C LEU A 593 -34.63 28.70 -6.94
N VAL A 594 -35.63 27.91 -7.31
CA VAL A 594 -36.20 26.85 -6.47
C VAL A 594 -35.47 25.53 -6.71
N ILE A 595 -34.83 24.99 -5.68
CA ILE A 595 -34.02 23.76 -5.71
C ILE A 595 -34.71 22.70 -4.85
N ASN A 596 -35.63 21.94 -5.46
CA ASN A 596 -36.34 20.83 -4.80
C ASN A 596 -35.60 19.49 -4.91
N SER A 597 -34.64 19.39 -5.83
CA SER A 597 -33.79 18.23 -6.12
C SER A 597 -32.49 18.74 -6.75
N SER A 598 -31.48 17.88 -6.86
CA SER A 598 -30.24 18.26 -7.53
C SER A 598 -30.48 18.60 -9.01
N MET A 599 -29.68 19.53 -9.55
CA MET A 599 -29.71 19.97 -10.95
C MET A 599 -28.35 19.70 -11.58
N TYR A 600 -28.31 18.94 -12.68
CA TYR A 600 -27.07 18.51 -13.30
C TYR A 600 -26.81 19.21 -14.64
N PHE A 601 -25.67 19.87 -14.76
CA PHE A 601 -25.24 20.63 -15.92
C PHE A 601 -24.02 19.95 -16.57
N MET A 602 -24.17 19.54 -17.83
CA MET A 602 -23.11 18.90 -18.60
C MET A 602 -22.14 19.95 -19.20
N GLY A 603 -21.47 20.70 -18.34
CA GLY A 603 -20.55 21.76 -18.73
C GLY A 603 -20.18 22.70 -17.57
N ASN A 604 -19.57 23.85 -17.88
CA ASN A 604 -19.33 24.92 -16.91
C ASN A 604 -20.63 25.68 -16.61
N VAL A 605 -20.75 26.27 -15.43
CA VAL A 605 -21.94 27.04 -15.01
C VAL A 605 -21.53 28.39 -14.43
N LEU A 606 -22.24 29.45 -14.81
CA LEU A 606 -22.22 30.77 -14.17
C LEU A 606 -23.60 31.04 -13.55
N ILE A 607 -23.61 31.39 -12.27
CA ILE A 607 -24.80 31.74 -11.51
C ILE A 607 -24.72 33.23 -11.16
N SER A 608 -25.68 34.01 -11.66
CA SER A 608 -25.82 35.45 -11.38
C SER A 608 -27.25 35.74 -10.92
N LEU A 609 -27.56 35.32 -9.70
CA LEU A 609 -28.88 35.40 -9.08
C LEU A 609 -28.83 36.03 -7.70
N THR A 610 -29.92 36.64 -7.27
CA THR A 610 -30.03 37.28 -5.95
C THR A 610 -30.70 36.40 -4.89
N ASN A 611 -31.59 35.49 -5.28
CA ASN A 611 -32.42 34.72 -4.36
C ASN A 611 -32.45 33.22 -4.74
N THR A 612 -32.36 32.36 -3.74
CA THR A 612 -32.56 30.91 -3.87
C THR A 612 -33.60 30.39 -2.87
N ASN A 613 -34.13 29.20 -3.11
CA ASN A 613 -34.98 28.49 -2.16
C ASN A 613 -34.74 26.98 -2.29
N ASN A 614 -33.96 26.42 -1.38
CA ASN A 614 -33.56 25.02 -1.35
C ASN A 614 -34.15 24.34 -0.11
N VAL A 615 -35.23 23.59 -0.33
CA VAL A 615 -35.91 22.77 0.70
C VAL A 615 -35.62 21.28 0.53
N GLY A 616 -35.06 20.87 -0.61
CA GLY A 616 -34.78 19.47 -0.94
C GLY A 616 -33.36 19.02 -0.60
N GLU A 617 -32.52 19.93 -0.09
CA GLU A 617 -31.08 19.72 0.10
C GLU A 617 -30.43 19.28 -1.23
N GLY A 618 -30.87 19.89 -2.34
CA GLY A 618 -30.38 19.59 -3.70
C GLY A 618 -29.14 20.40 -4.05
N PHE A 619 -28.28 19.85 -4.92
CA PHE A 619 -27.06 20.51 -5.39
C PHE A 619 -27.20 21.01 -6.83
N ILE A 620 -26.56 22.13 -7.16
CA ILE A 620 -26.20 22.46 -8.54
C ILE A 620 -24.89 21.73 -8.86
N VAL A 621 -24.95 20.78 -9.77
CA VAL A 621 -23.85 19.87 -10.13
C VAL A 621 -23.36 20.22 -11.53
N ALA A 622 -22.06 20.40 -11.70
CA ALA A 622 -21.45 20.72 -12.99
C ALA A 622 -20.30 19.76 -13.33
N ASP A 623 -20.20 19.32 -14.59
CA ASP A 623 -19.02 18.60 -15.07
C ASP A 623 -17.75 19.47 -14.98
N GLY A 624 -17.89 20.78 -15.18
CA GLY A 624 -16.81 21.76 -15.21
C GLY A 624 -16.87 22.79 -14.09
N ASN A 625 -16.32 23.97 -14.37
CA ASN A 625 -16.21 25.07 -13.41
C ASN A 625 -17.59 25.64 -13.04
N ILE A 626 -17.73 26.07 -11.79
CA ILE A 626 -18.89 26.83 -11.30
C ILE A 626 -18.43 28.22 -10.90
N ILE A 627 -19.06 29.26 -11.43
CA ILE A 627 -18.79 30.65 -11.08
C ILE A 627 -20.06 31.23 -10.45
N ILE A 628 -19.92 31.90 -9.30
CA ILE A 628 -21.01 32.59 -8.61
C ILE A 628 -20.70 34.09 -8.62
N GLN A 629 -21.56 34.91 -9.21
CA GLN A 629 -21.40 36.35 -9.34
C GLN A 629 -22.46 37.13 -8.57
N GLY A 630 -22.06 38.25 -7.97
CA GLY A 630 -23.01 39.21 -7.39
C GLY A 630 -22.39 40.18 -6.39
N GLN A 631 -23.16 41.18 -5.97
CA GLN A 631 -22.74 42.15 -4.96
C GLN A 631 -23.90 42.42 -4.01
N ASN A 632 -23.62 42.54 -2.72
CA ASN A 632 -24.64 42.76 -1.69
C ASN A 632 -25.71 41.65 -1.66
N LEU A 633 -25.31 40.40 -1.89
CA LEU A 633 -26.21 39.26 -1.78
C LEU A 633 -26.47 38.98 -0.30
N TYR A 634 -27.73 38.84 0.11
CA TYR A 634 -28.09 38.52 1.49
C TYR A 634 -29.23 37.50 1.50
N PRO A 635 -29.13 36.41 2.29
CA PRO A 635 -30.17 35.40 2.35
C PRO A 635 -31.48 35.99 2.89
N ASN A 636 -32.59 35.72 2.20
CA ASN A 636 -33.92 36.19 2.60
C ASN A 636 -34.59 35.31 3.68
N GLY A 637 -33.96 34.21 4.05
CA GLY A 637 -34.46 33.26 5.05
C GLY A 637 -33.61 31.99 5.15
N PRO A 638 -33.97 31.03 6.01
CA PRO A 638 -33.20 29.81 6.24
C PRO A 638 -33.14 28.86 5.04
N ASN A 639 -34.09 28.97 4.10
CA ASN A 639 -34.12 28.15 2.88
C ASN A 639 -33.39 28.80 1.71
N ASP A 640 -32.93 30.04 1.85
CA ASP A 640 -32.11 30.70 0.83
C ASP A 640 -30.68 30.15 0.95
N LYS A 641 -30.52 28.90 0.47
CA LYS A 641 -29.30 28.10 0.52
C LYS A 641 -28.87 27.69 -0.89
N LEU A 642 -27.57 27.76 -1.15
CA LEU A 642 -26.95 27.36 -2.41
C LEU A 642 -25.92 26.27 -2.15
N TYR A 643 -26.19 25.05 -2.63
CA TYR A 643 -25.25 23.93 -2.57
C TYR A 643 -24.72 23.67 -3.97
N VAL A 644 -23.40 23.63 -4.13
CA VAL A 644 -22.73 23.48 -5.42
C VAL A 644 -21.72 22.34 -5.38
N TYR A 645 -21.67 21.56 -6.45
CA TYR A 645 -20.74 20.43 -6.62
C TYR A 645 -20.09 20.49 -8.00
N SER A 646 -18.77 20.61 -8.07
CA SER A 646 -18.01 20.53 -9.33
C SER A 646 -17.31 19.19 -9.44
N ILE A 647 -17.63 18.39 -10.46
CA ILE A 647 -17.10 17.01 -10.60
C ILE A 647 -15.61 17.01 -10.93
N GLY A 648 -15.19 17.84 -11.88
CA GLY A 648 -13.80 17.92 -12.34
C GLY A 648 -13.30 19.33 -12.62
N GLY A 649 -14.00 20.36 -12.14
CA GLY A 649 -13.67 21.77 -12.31
C GLY A 649 -13.36 22.48 -10.99
N ASN A 650 -13.32 23.80 -11.05
CA ASN A 650 -13.10 24.72 -9.93
C ASN A 650 -14.38 25.48 -9.59
N ILE A 651 -14.49 25.97 -8.35
CA ILE A 651 -15.57 26.84 -7.92
C ILE A 651 -15.02 28.23 -7.62
N GLU A 652 -15.56 29.25 -8.28
CA GLU A 652 -15.14 30.63 -8.11
C GLU A 652 -16.28 31.50 -7.56
N PHE A 653 -16.02 32.16 -6.43
CA PHE A 653 -16.91 33.18 -5.87
C PHE A 653 -16.44 34.58 -6.29
N GLN A 654 -17.05 35.10 -7.34
CA GLN A 654 -16.91 36.48 -7.83
C GLN A 654 -17.94 37.40 -7.15
N THR A 655 -17.98 37.34 -5.81
CA THR A 655 -18.95 38.08 -5.00
C THR A 655 -18.29 39.11 -4.11
N SER A 656 -19.00 40.19 -3.75
CA SER A 656 -18.51 41.18 -2.78
C SER A 656 -19.61 41.66 -1.82
N ASN A 657 -19.24 41.93 -0.57
CA ASN A 657 -20.15 42.36 0.49
C ASN A 657 -21.39 41.45 0.61
N SER A 658 -21.20 40.13 0.51
CA SER A 658 -22.27 39.16 0.30
C SER A 658 -22.28 38.08 1.37
N THR A 659 -23.45 37.57 1.71
CA THR A 659 -23.66 36.41 2.59
C THR A 659 -24.31 35.28 1.78
N ILE A 660 -23.75 34.07 1.84
CA ILE A 660 -24.26 32.88 1.16
C ILE A 660 -24.43 31.77 2.20
N ASN A 661 -25.60 31.14 2.25
CA ASN A 661 -25.80 29.95 3.07
C ASN A 661 -25.57 28.70 2.20
N GLY A 662 -24.74 27.76 2.64
CA GLY A 662 -24.68 26.44 2.00
C GLY A 662 -23.31 25.79 1.85
N ILE A 663 -23.22 24.88 0.88
CA ILE A 663 -22.09 23.96 0.69
C ILE A 663 -21.41 24.27 -0.64
N ALA A 664 -20.09 24.34 -0.63
CA ALA A 664 -19.29 24.29 -1.86
C ALA A 664 -18.38 23.06 -1.82
N TYR A 665 -18.55 22.14 -2.77
CA TYR A 665 -17.86 20.85 -2.77
C TYR A 665 -17.15 20.60 -4.12
N ALA A 666 -15.82 20.51 -4.12
CA ALA A 666 -15.03 20.36 -5.35
C ALA A 666 -13.88 19.35 -5.14
N PRO A 667 -14.12 18.04 -5.28
CA PRO A 667 -13.11 17.00 -5.04
C PRO A 667 -12.00 16.96 -6.09
N GLY A 668 -12.19 17.67 -7.21
CA GLY A 668 -11.25 17.68 -8.32
C GLY A 668 -11.22 16.37 -9.09
N ASN A 669 -10.49 16.39 -10.20
CA ASN A 669 -10.22 15.26 -11.04
C ASN A 669 -8.77 14.83 -10.83
N PRO A 670 -8.50 13.58 -10.39
CA PRO A 670 -7.14 13.06 -10.22
C PRO A 670 -6.26 13.16 -11.47
N ALA A 671 -6.85 13.22 -12.66
CA ALA A 671 -6.15 13.40 -13.92
C ALA A 671 -5.86 14.88 -14.28
N ASN A 672 -6.38 15.85 -13.51
CA ASN A 672 -6.18 17.28 -13.74
C ASN A 672 -5.74 17.99 -12.44
N PRO A 673 -4.44 18.29 -12.28
CA PRO A 673 -3.90 18.91 -11.06
C PRO A 673 -4.40 20.34 -10.82
N ASN A 674 -5.03 20.98 -11.82
CA ASN A 674 -5.60 22.33 -11.70
C ASN A 674 -7.12 22.32 -11.43
N SER A 675 -7.69 21.18 -11.06
CA SER A 675 -9.11 21.02 -10.75
C SER A 675 -9.36 20.80 -9.25
N GLY A 676 -10.59 21.06 -8.80
CA GLY A 676 -10.96 20.94 -7.40
C GLY A 676 -10.50 22.12 -6.55
N LYS A 677 -10.23 23.29 -7.15
CA LYS A 677 -9.92 24.52 -6.43
C LYS A 677 -11.18 25.30 -6.12
N ILE A 678 -11.25 25.88 -4.91
CA ILE A 678 -12.25 26.89 -4.58
C ILE A 678 -11.56 28.20 -4.21
N PHE A 679 -11.94 29.30 -4.87
CA PHE A 679 -11.33 30.60 -4.66
C PHE A 679 -12.36 31.74 -4.64
N PHE A 680 -12.04 32.79 -3.89
CA PHE A 680 -12.86 33.99 -3.71
C PHE A 680 -12.12 35.19 -4.29
N SER A 681 -12.70 35.86 -5.27
CA SER A 681 -12.04 36.97 -5.99
C SER A 681 -12.54 38.36 -5.58
N GLY A 682 -13.58 38.47 -4.73
CA GLY A 682 -14.06 39.73 -4.18
C GLY A 682 -14.03 39.82 -2.64
N ASP A 683 -14.24 41.03 -2.11
CA ASP A 683 -14.06 41.35 -0.69
C ASP A 683 -15.35 41.21 0.14
N LYS A 684 -15.20 40.92 1.44
CA LYS A 684 -16.26 40.91 2.46
C LYS A 684 -17.36 39.88 2.19
N ASN A 685 -16.97 38.63 1.96
CA ASN A 685 -17.90 37.52 1.80
C ASN A 685 -18.12 36.80 3.14
N THR A 686 -19.35 36.40 3.42
CA THR A 686 -19.73 35.55 4.55
C THR A 686 -20.34 34.25 4.03
N ILE A 687 -19.79 33.10 4.40
CA ILE A 687 -20.36 31.79 4.10
C ILE A 687 -20.93 31.20 5.38
N ASN A 688 -22.23 30.92 5.42
CA ASN A 688 -22.85 30.17 6.51
C ASN A 688 -23.03 28.71 6.06
N GLY A 689 -22.02 27.87 6.29
CA GLY A 689 -22.02 26.47 5.88
C GLY A 689 -20.61 25.89 5.77
N SER A 690 -20.39 24.99 4.82
CA SER A 690 -19.14 24.21 4.68
C SER A 690 -18.52 24.38 3.29
N ILE A 691 -17.20 24.49 3.25
CA ILE A 691 -16.40 24.57 2.03
C ILE A 691 -15.44 23.39 2.01
N ALA A 692 -15.58 22.49 1.05
CA ALA A 692 -14.74 21.32 0.88
C ALA A 692 -14.14 21.28 -0.54
N ALA A 693 -12.82 21.26 -0.65
CA ALA A 693 -12.15 21.24 -1.95
C ALA A 693 -10.94 20.32 -1.99
N ASN A 694 -10.46 20.00 -3.19
CA ASN A 694 -9.22 19.28 -3.38
C ASN A 694 -8.02 20.11 -2.91
N GLU A 695 -8.01 21.39 -3.28
CA GLU A 695 -7.04 22.38 -2.82
C GLU A 695 -7.78 23.70 -2.61
N LEU A 696 -7.42 24.45 -1.56
CA LEU A 696 -8.06 25.71 -1.22
C LEU A 696 -7.06 26.85 -1.23
N ASP A 697 -7.33 27.86 -2.06
CA ASP A 697 -6.54 29.09 -2.14
C ASP A 697 -7.47 30.30 -1.91
N PHE A 698 -7.35 30.94 -0.75
CA PHE A 698 -8.17 32.08 -0.36
C PHE A 698 -7.39 33.40 -0.39
N PHE A 699 -7.97 34.42 -1.04
CA PHE A 699 -7.61 35.83 -0.83
C PHE A 699 -8.64 36.47 0.12
N ALA A 700 -8.31 36.53 1.41
CA ALA A 700 -9.17 36.99 2.49
C ALA A 700 -9.21 38.53 2.60
N GLY A 701 -10.05 39.17 1.81
CA GLY A 701 -10.48 40.55 2.02
C GLY A 701 -11.68 40.66 2.97
N GLY A 702 -11.60 40.13 4.19
CA GLY A 702 -12.73 40.12 5.14
C GLY A 702 -13.68 38.92 4.97
N LEU A 703 -13.13 37.73 4.71
CA LEU A 703 -13.91 36.48 4.62
C LEU A 703 -14.37 36.04 6.01
N VAL A 704 -15.65 35.67 6.13
CA VAL A 704 -16.23 35.07 7.34
C VAL A 704 -16.83 33.71 6.97
N VAL A 705 -16.51 32.63 7.70
CA VAL A 705 -17.16 31.33 7.56
C VAL A 705 -17.81 30.97 8.88
N ASN A 706 -19.12 30.73 8.90
CA ASN A 706 -19.87 30.29 10.07
C ASN A 706 -20.34 28.86 9.84
N HIS A 707 -19.92 27.94 10.73
CA HIS A 707 -20.25 26.52 10.65
C HIS A 707 -20.64 26.00 12.04
N THR A 708 -21.59 25.08 12.08
CA THR A 708 -21.98 24.35 13.30
C THR A 708 -21.89 22.86 13.01
N GLU A 709 -21.23 22.10 13.89
CA GLU A 709 -21.13 20.65 13.80
C GLU A 709 -22.53 20.01 13.74
N GLY A 710 -22.68 18.98 12.89
CA GLY A 710 -23.97 18.32 12.63
C GLY A 710 -24.98 19.12 11.78
N GLN A 711 -24.64 20.34 11.31
CA GLN A 711 -25.54 21.15 10.49
C GLN A 711 -25.94 20.46 9.17
N PHE A 712 -25.16 19.48 8.70
CA PHE A 712 -25.33 18.81 7.41
C PHE A 712 -25.60 17.29 7.50
N ASP A 713 -25.95 16.74 8.67
CA ASP A 713 -26.23 15.30 8.85
C ASP A 713 -27.23 14.75 7.82
N THR A 714 -28.27 15.52 7.53
CA THR A 714 -29.30 15.13 6.54
C THR A 714 -28.75 15.03 5.11
N VAL A 715 -27.74 15.84 4.77
CA VAL A 715 -27.03 15.78 3.47
C VAL A 715 -26.13 14.56 3.45
N GLU A 716 -25.42 14.30 4.54
CA GLU A 716 -24.56 13.12 4.68
C GLU A 716 -25.38 11.83 4.57
N GLU A 717 -26.46 11.68 5.34
CA GLU A 717 -27.34 10.51 5.26
C GLU A 717 -27.90 10.29 3.85
N LYS A 718 -28.18 11.38 3.13
CA LYS A 718 -28.78 11.31 1.79
C LYS A 718 -27.76 10.95 0.71
N TYR A 719 -26.51 11.43 0.81
CA TYR A 719 -25.55 11.34 -0.29
C TYR A 719 -24.19 10.71 0.08
N ILE A 720 -23.78 10.64 1.35
CA ILE A 720 -22.48 10.11 1.82
C ILE A 720 -22.70 8.82 2.63
N ASP A 721 -22.16 7.67 2.18
CA ASP A 721 -22.41 6.38 2.85
C ASP A 721 -21.65 6.27 4.20
N LYS A 722 -22.35 6.33 5.34
CA LYS A 722 -21.75 6.03 6.67
C LYS A 722 -21.34 4.55 6.76
N SER A 723 -20.11 4.26 7.18
CA SER A 723 -19.56 2.88 7.24
C SER A 723 -19.97 2.16 8.53
N THR A 724 -20.46 0.92 8.44
CA THR A 724 -20.83 0.08 9.60
C THR A 724 -19.72 -0.90 9.99
N TYR A 725 -19.67 -1.35 11.25
CA TYR A 725 -18.74 -2.39 11.75
C TYR A 725 -18.65 -3.60 10.79
N LEU A 726 -19.80 -4.17 10.42
CA LEU A 726 -19.85 -5.32 9.52
C LEU A 726 -19.36 -4.99 8.11
N LYS A 727 -19.58 -3.77 7.61
CA LYS A 727 -19.04 -3.34 6.30
C LYS A 727 -17.51 -3.33 6.34
N LEU A 728 -16.90 -2.77 7.38
CA LEU A 728 -15.45 -2.73 7.57
C LEU A 728 -14.84 -4.15 7.64
N VAL A 729 -15.44 -5.06 8.41
CA VAL A 729 -14.99 -6.47 8.47
C VAL A 729 -15.08 -7.16 7.10
N LYS A 730 -16.16 -6.93 6.35
CA LYS A 730 -16.32 -7.49 4.99
C LYS A 730 -15.28 -6.93 4.03
N ASP A 731 -15.01 -5.63 4.08
CA ASP A 731 -14.02 -4.98 3.23
C ASP A 731 -12.60 -5.47 3.56
N ALA A 732 -12.28 -5.64 4.85
CA ALA A 732 -11.02 -6.23 5.30
C ALA A 732 -10.87 -7.70 4.87
N ALA A 733 -11.93 -8.51 5.00
CA ALA A 733 -11.94 -9.89 4.55
C ALA A 733 -11.75 -10.00 3.03
N LYS A 734 -12.39 -9.13 2.23
CA LYS A 734 -12.19 -9.09 0.77
C LYS A 734 -10.76 -8.67 0.41
N ASN A 735 -10.18 -7.69 1.11
CA ASN A 735 -8.79 -7.31 0.91
C ASN A 735 -7.86 -8.49 1.18
N PHE A 736 -8.08 -9.22 2.27
CA PHE A 736 -7.32 -10.43 2.60
C PHE A 736 -7.45 -11.52 1.53
N VAL A 737 -8.64 -11.72 0.94
CA VAL A 737 -8.82 -12.61 -0.23
C VAL A 737 -7.94 -12.16 -1.41
N ASP A 738 -7.94 -10.86 -1.72
CA ASP A 738 -7.16 -10.30 -2.83
C ASP A 738 -5.65 -10.47 -2.64
N LYS A 739 -5.16 -10.44 -1.39
CA LYS A 739 -3.75 -10.70 -1.07
C LYS A 739 -3.31 -12.13 -1.40
N PHE A 740 -4.23 -13.08 -1.52
CA PHE A 740 -3.97 -14.46 -1.93
C PHE A 740 -4.41 -14.78 -3.38
N ALA A 741 -4.83 -13.77 -4.15
CA ALA A 741 -5.21 -13.98 -5.54
C ALA A 741 -4.03 -14.53 -6.37
N GLY A 742 -4.28 -15.58 -7.15
CA GLY A 742 -3.28 -16.24 -7.99
C GLY A 742 -2.35 -17.21 -7.25
N SER A 743 -2.44 -17.37 -5.92
CA SER A 743 -1.68 -18.41 -5.21
C SER A 743 -2.44 -19.73 -5.14
N LYS A 744 -1.74 -20.83 -4.83
CA LYS A 744 -2.35 -22.15 -4.53
C LYS A 744 -3.10 -22.16 -3.18
N THR A 745 -3.58 -21.01 -2.71
CA THR A 745 -4.32 -20.89 -1.47
C THR A 745 -5.78 -21.23 -1.74
N LYS A 746 -6.35 -22.12 -0.92
CA LYS A 746 -7.78 -22.38 -0.87
C LYS A 746 -8.37 -21.67 0.34
N MET A 747 -9.39 -20.84 0.13
CA MET A 747 -9.99 -20.05 1.20
C MET A 747 -11.49 -20.32 1.33
N ALA A 748 -12.01 -20.31 2.55
CA ALA A 748 -13.43 -20.29 2.84
C ALA A 748 -13.77 -19.15 3.80
N VAL A 749 -15.05 -18.78 3.88
CA VAL A 749 -15.57 -17.85 4.89
C VAL A 749 -16.72 -18.50 5.65
N ILE A 750 -16.77 -18.27 6.96
CA ILE A 750 -17.85 -18.63 7.86
C ILE A 750 -18.32 -17.36 8.55
N GLN A 751 -19.59 -17.00 8.40
CA GLN A 751 -20.27 -16.04 9.29
C GLN A 751 -20.87 -16.76 10.49
N TYR A 752 -20.92 -16.12 11.66
CA TYR A 752 -21.63 -16.65 12.83
C TYR A 752 -22.33 -15.57 13.67
N SER A 753 -23.54 -15.93 14.11
CA SER A 753 -24.33 -15.23 15.14
C SER A 753 -24.61 -16.19 16.30
N ASP A 754 -25.88 -16.45 16.62
CA ASP A 754 -26.33 -17.54 17.49
C ASP A 754 -25.92 -18.94 16.97
N SER A 755 -25.68 -19.07 15.66
CA SER A 755 -25.10 -20.25 15.02
C SER A 755 -24.30 -19.90 13.77
N ALA A 756 -23.52 -20.85 13.26
CA ALA A 756 -22.84 -20.76 11.97
C ALA A 756 -23.56 -21.59 10.88
N ASN A 757 -24.88 -21.77 11.01
CA ASN A 757 -25.68 -22.61 10.10
C ASN A 757 -25.81 -22.05 8.69
N ASP A 758 -25.90 -20.73 8.56
CA ASP A 758 -26.20 -20.03 7.31
C ASP A 758 -24.93 -19.74 6.50
N ASN A 759 -24.22 -20.81 6.09
CA ASN A 759 -23.00 -20.74 5.30
C ASN A 759 -23.03 -21.74 4.15
N ASP A 760 -22.22 -21.52 3.11
CA ASP A 760 -22.12 -22.44 1.97
C ASP A 760 -21.18 -23.63 2.23
N PHE A 761 -20.31 -23.51 3.23
CA PHE A 761 -19.27 -24.46 3.61
C PHE A 761 -18.33 -24.88 2.46
N LYS A 762 -18.06 -23.96 1.52
CA LYS A 762 -17.22 -24.20 0.33
C LYS A 762 -15.82 -23.64 0.51
N LYS A 763 -14.82 -24.37 -0.01
CA LYS A 763 -13.46 -23.88 -0.24
C LYS A 763 -13.32 -23.37 -1.68
N TYR A 764 -12.82 -22.16 -1.83
CA TYR A 764 -12.58 -21.47 -3.09
C TYR A 764 -11.08 -21.51 -3.41
N ASP A 765 -10.72 -21.97 -4.60
CA ASP A 765 -9.33 -22.04 -5.06
C ASP A 765 -8.89 -20.68 -5.64
N LEU A 766 -8.06 -19.94 -4.91
CA LEU A 766 -7.68 -18.58 -5.28
C LEU A 766 -6.66 -18.50 -6.42
N SER A 767 -6.14 -19.64 -6.90
CA SER A 767 -5.38 -19.70 -8.15
C SER A 767 -6.24 -19.36 -9.38
N LEU A 768 -7.58 -19.46 -9.23
CA LEU A 768 -8.57 -19.16 -10.25
C LEU A 768 -9.26 -17.82 -9.93
N PRO A 769 -9.10 -16.77 -10.76
CA PRO A 769 -9.68 -15.44 -10.51
C PRO A 769 -11.20 -15.47 -10.25
N ASP A 770 -11.95 -16.27 -11.02
CA ASP A 770 -13.40 -16.40 -10.88
C ASP A 770 -13.83 -16.95 -9.51
N LYS A 771 -13.00 -17.81 -8.90
CA LYS A 771 -13.27 -18.36 -7.56
C LYS A 771 -12.97 -17.34 -6.47
N GLY A 772 -11.94 -16.51 -6.64
CA GLY A 772 -11.70 -15.35 -5.78
C GLY A 772 -12.87 -14.37 -5.82
N ALA A 773 -13.38 -14.04 -7.01
CA ALA A 773 -14.57 -13.20 -7.17
C ALA A 773 -15.81 -13.80 -6.49
N ALA A 774 -16.06 -15.10 -6.67
CA ALA A 774 -17.19 -15.78 -6.04
C ALA A 774 -17.10 -15.81 -4.50
N LEU A 775 -15.90 -15.93 -3.93
CA LEU A 775 -15.71 -15.83 -2.48
C LEU A 775 -16.04 -14.42 -1.97
N LYS A 776 -15.59 -13.36 -2.68
CA LYS A 776 -15.92 -11.98 -2.33
C LYS A 776 -17.43 -11.70 -2.40
N GLU A 777 -18.13 -12.27 -3.39
CA GLU A 777 -19.59 -12.21 -3.46
C GLU A 777 -20.27 -12.90 -2.27
N THR A 778 -19.74 -14.03 -1.81
CA THR A 778 -20.22 -14.70 -0.58
C THR A 778 -20.00 -13.83 0.65
N ILE A 779 -18.86 -13.13 0.75
CA ILE A 779 -18.58 -12.16 1.82
C ILE A 779 -19.58 -10.98 1.78
N ASP A 780 -19.85 -10.42 0.61
CA ASP A 780 -20.79 -9.29 0.47
C ASP A 780 -22.23 -9.65 0.88
N LYS A 781 -22.61 -10.93 0.71
CA LYS A 781 -23.92 -11.46 1.13
C LYS A 781 -24.07 -11.66 2.64
N ILE A 782 -23.01 -11.51 3.43
CA ILE A 782 -23.06 -11.58 4.89
C ILE A 782 -23.91 -10.41 5.41
N LYS A 783 -24.96 -10.77 6.17
CA LYS A 783 -25.94 -9.82 6.71
C LYS A 783 -25.72 -9.66 8.22
N PRO A 784 -26.03 -8.49 8.79
CA PRO A 784 -26.02 -8.35 10.23
C PRO A 784 -27.08 -9.25 10.86
N GLY A 785 -26.68 -10.00 11.87
CA GLY A 785 -27.55 -10.73 12.78
C GLY A 785 -28.42 -9.76 13.56
N THR A 786 -29.62 -10.20 13.89
CA THR A 786 -30.61 -9.37 14.60
C THR A 786 -30.80 -9.79 16.05
N SER A 787 -30.11 -10.85 16.49
CA SER A 787 -30.31 -11.46 17.80
C SER A 787 -29.39 -10.88 18.89
N GLY A 788 -28.26 -10.26 18.50
CA GLY A 788 -27.22 -9.84 19.46
C GLY A 788 -26.55 -11.04 20.16
N LEU A 789 -26.62 -12.22 19.55
CA LEU A 789 -26.10 -13.46 20.12
C LEU A 789 -24.87 -13.91 19.34
N SER A 790 -23.82 -14.28 20.07
CA SER A 790 -22.50 -14.62 19.52
C SER A 790 -22.09 -16.02 19.95
N ASN A 791 -21.90 -16.92 18.98
CA ASN A 791 -21.53 -18.32 19.16
C ASN A 791 -20.21 -18.63 18.43
N MET A 792 -19.13 -18.03 18.92
CA MET A 792 -17.78 -18.17 18.37
C MET A 792 -17.33 -19.64 18.28
N GLY A 793 -17.65 -20.45 19.30
CA GLY A 793 -17.34 -21.88 19.32
C GLY A 793 -17.98 -22.63 18.15
N ASP A 794 -19.21 -22.28 17.76
CA ASP A 794 -19.87 -22.89 16.60
C ASP A 794 -19.24 -22.45 15.27
N GLY A 795 -18.87 -21.17 15.16
CA GLY A 795 -18.10 -20.64 14.02
C GLY A 795 -16.78 -21.40 13.83
N MET A 796 -16.01 -21.55 14.91
CA MET A 796 -14.76 -22.32 14.93
C MET A 796 -14.98 -23.81 14.62
N ARG A 797 -16.04 -24.42 15.16
CA ARG A 797 -16.41 -25.81 14.85
C ARG A 797 -16.70 -26.01 13.37
N ARG A 798 -17.45 -25.11 12.73
CA ARG A 798 -17.73 -25.21 11.29
C ARG A 798 -16.47 -25.00 10.46
N ALA A 799 -15.61 -24.06 10.83
CA ALA A 799 -14.32 -23.86 10.19
C ALA A 799 -13.39 -25.08 10.30
N TYR A 800 -13.33 -25.70 11.49
CA TYR A 800 -12.60 -26.94 11.73
C TYR A 800 -13.01 -28.04 10.73
N HIS A 801 -14.30 -28.28 10.54
CA HIS A 801 -14.78 -29.34 9.64
C HIS A 801 -14.61 -29.02 8.15
N ILE A 802 -14.42 -27.76 7.76
CA ILE A 802 -14.00 -27.39 6.39
C ILE A 802 -12.54 -27.81 6.13
N LEU A 803 -11.69 -27.70 7.14
CA LEU A 803 -10.25 -28.01 7.05
C LEU A 803 -9.92 -29.46 7.41
N ASN A 804 -10.72 -30.11 8.25
CA ASN A 804 -10.53 -31.47 8.73
C ASN A 804 -11.12 -32.50 7.74
N GLY A 805 -10.48 -32.63 6.57
CA GLY A 805 -10.74 -33.67 5.56
C GLY A 805 -9.67 -34.78 5.56
N PRO A 806 -9.86 -35.89 4.80
CA PRO A 806 -8.87 -36.96 4.69
C PRO A 806 -7.50 -36.39 4.26
N PRO A 807 -6.39 -36.89 4.82
CA PRO A 807 -5.06 -36.33 4.60
C PRO A 807 -4.77 -36.29 3.09
N PRO A 808 -4.44 -35.13 2.53
CA PRO A 808 -3.90 -35.05 1.18
C PRO A 808 -2.61 -35.88 1.09
N LYS A 809 -2.16 -36.20 -0.13
CA LYS A 809 -0.79 -36.68 -0.36
C LYS A 809 0.19 -35.51 -0.08
N GLY A 810 0.47 -35.23 1.20
CA GLY A 810 1.29 -34.12 1.67
C GLY A 810 0.59 -33.32 2.79
N GLN A 811 1.36 -32.77 3.73
CA GLN A 811 0.84 -32.01 4.86
C GLN A 811 0.74 -30.52 4.50
N ILE A 812 -0.49 -30.01 4.34
CA ILE A 812 -0.78 -28.63 3.94
C ILE A 812 -0.89 -27.73 5.19
N SER A 813 -0.29 -26.54 5.19
CA SER A 813 -0.47 -25.56 6.28
C SER A 813 -1.90 -25.02 6.27
N LYS A 814 -2.56 -25.09 7.43
CA LYS A 814 -3.97 -24.75 7.61
C LYS A 814 -4.12 -23.62 8.63
N TYR A 815 -4.98 -22.65 8.34
CA TYR A 815 -5.24 -21.50 9.21
C TYR A 815 -6.75 -21.29 9.40
N ILE A 816 -7.14 -20.96 10.63
CA ILE A 816 -8.45 -20.40 10.95
C ILE A 816 -8.20 -19.01 11.52
N VAL A 817 -8.79 -17.99 10.89
CA VAL A 817 -8.67 -16.58 11.31
C VAL A 817 -10.02 -16.12 11.81
N VAL A 818 -10.13 -15.88 13.11
CA VAL A 818 -11.36 -15.44 13.77
C VAL A 818 -11.32 -13.94 13.94
N ILE A 819 -12.21 -13.21 13.26
CA ILE A 819 -12.42 -11.77 13.43
C ILE A 819 -13.71 -11.59 14.24
N THR A 820 -13.56 -11.16 15.49
CA THR A 820 -14.65 -11.09 16.45
C THR A 820 -14.91 -9.65 16.90
N GLY A 821 -16.18 -9.35 17.10
CA GLY A 821 -16.65 -8.07 17.63
C GLY A 821 -17.31 -8.20 18.99
N SER A 822 -17.44 -9.41 19.52
CA SER A 822 -18.16 -9.62 20.77
C SER A 822 -17.61 -10.81 21.55
N VAL A 823 -17.85 -10.77 22.86
CA VAL A 823 -17.66 -11.94 23.72
C VAL A 823 -18.67 -13.03 23.32
N PRO A 824 -18.26 -14.30 23.19
CA PRO A 824 -19.22 -15.38 22.98
C PRO A 824 -20.21 -15.43 24.15
N ASN A 825 -21.50 -15.57 23.83
CA ASN A 825 -22.58 -15.64 24.81
C ASN A 825 -23.59 -16.77 24.51
N ARG A 826 -23.31 -17.58 23.48
CA ARG A 826 -24.06 -18.78 23.10
C ARG A 826 -23.12 -19.91 22.75
N TRP A 827 -23.60 -21.14 22.94
CA TRP A 827 -22.88 -22.36 22.58
C TRP A 827 -23.81 -23.43 22.04
N THR A 828 -23.24 -24.41 21.34
CA THR A 828 -24.01 -25.48 20.67
C THR A 828 -23.88 -26.80 21.44
N ALA A 829 -25.02 -27.36 21.87
CA ALA A 829 -25.09 -28.66 22.51
C ALA A 829 -25.39 -29.80 21.51
N VAL A 830 -25.06 -31.04 21.89
CA VAL A 830 -25.41 -32.22 21.08
C VAL A 830 -26.91 -32.54 21.13
N ASP A 831 -27.56 -32.27 22.27
CA ASP A 831 -28.99 -32.46 22.47
C ASP A 831 -29.59 -31.39 23.42
N ASN A 832 -30.92 -31.38 23.57
CA ASN A 832 -31.59 -30.39 24.41
C ASN A 832 -31.60 -30.73 25.92
N LYS A 833 -31.20 -31.94 26.32
CA LYS A 833 -31.31 -32.46 27.70
C LYS A 833 -30.02 -32.39 28.50
N LYS A 834 -28.87 -32.51 27.84
CA LYS A 834 -27.56 -32.59 28.47
C LYS A 834 -26.73 -31.34 28.23
N ASN A 835 -25.77 -31.10 29.12
CA ASN A 835 -24.74 -30.07 28.97
C ASN A 835 -23.49 -30.63 28.27
N GLU A 836 -23.68 -31.34 27.15
CA GLU A 836 -22.58 -31.90 26.35
C GLU A 836 -22.37 -31.01 25.10
N PRO A 837 -21.16 -30.48 24.85
CA PRO A 837 -20.88 -29.64 23.69
C PRO A 837 -20.87 -30.42 22.38
N LYS A 838 -21.42 -29.84 21.31
CA LYS A 838 -21.39 -30.43 19.97
C LYS A 838 -20.02 -30.20 19.34
N THR A 839 -19.33 -31.27 18.93
CA THR A 839 -18.01 -31.18 18.27
C THR A 839 -17.97 -31.80 16.88
N ASP A 840 -18.98 -32.61 16.53
CA ASP A 840 -19.16 -33.22 15.21
C ASP A 840 -19.63 -32.21 14.16
N ASN A 841 -19.48 -32.57 12.88
CA ASN A 841 -19.98 -31.76 11.78
C ASN A 841 -21.52 -31.78 11.77
N GLY A 842 -22.13 -30.74 11.22
CA GLY A 842 -23.60 -30.63 11.11
C GLY A 842 -24.16 -29.36 11.72
N ARG A 843 -25.48 -29.23 11.60
CA ARG A 843 -26.24 -28.05 12.00
C ARG A 843 -26.23 -27.89 13.53
N ALA A 844 -26.22 -26.65 13.99
CA ALA A 844 -26.41 -26.29 15.39
C ALA A 844 -27.93 -26.21 15.68
N ASP A 845 -28.54 -27.32 16.06
CA ASP A 845 -29.98 -27.40 16.35
C ASP A 845 -30.31 -27.09 17.81
N PHE A 846 -29.33 -27.16 18.71
CA PHE A 846 -29.50 -26.96 20.16
C PHE A 846 -28.59 -25.86 20.67
N ILE A 847 -28.97 -24.61 20.40
CA ILE A 847 -28.25 -23.42 20.89
C ILE A 847 -28.63 -23.18 22.36
N LYS A 848 -27.63 -23.01 23.22
CA LYS A 848 -27.76 -22.87 24.67
C LYS A 848 -27.17 -21.54 25.14
N ALA A 849 -27.75 -21.01 26.22
CA ALA A 849 -27.16 -19.92 27.00
C ALA A 849 -26.22 -20.48 28.07
N ASP A 850 -25.42 -19.59 28.65
CA ASP A 850 -24.45 -19.94 29.69
C ASP A 850 -25.13 -20.41 30.98
N ASN A 851 -24.52 -21.39 31.64
CA ASN A 851 -24.95 -21.86 32.96
C ASN A 851 -23.73 -22.33 33.78
N GLU A 852 -23.95 -22.70 35.05
CA GLU A 852 -22.88 -23.09 35.97
C GLU A 852 -22.11 -24.36 35.56
N SER A 853 -22.68 -25.23 34.72
CA SER A 853 -22.03 -26.48 34.32
C SER A 853 -21.19 -26.38 33.05
N TYR A 854 -21.61 -25.53 32.10
CA TYR A 854 -20.91 -25.31 30.84
C TYR A 854 -21.39 -24.00 30.21
N ASN A 855 -20.47 -23.26 29.59
CA ASN A 855 -20.74 -21.95 29.02
C ASN A 855 -20.05 -21.78 27.65
N SER A 856 -20.34 -20.66 27.01
CA SER A 856 -19.87 -20.30 25.68
C SER A 856 -18.37 -20.01 25.60
N LEU A 857 -17.78 -19.52 26.69
CA LEU A 857 -16.33 -19.39 26.83
C LEU A 857 -15.64 -20.76 26.83
N ASP A 858 -16.14 -21.72 27.62
CA ASP A 858 -15.64 -23.10 27.65
C ASP A 858 -15.78 -23.79 26.29
N TYR A 859 -16.89 -23.55 25.60
CA TYR A 859 -17.12 -24.10 24.26
C TYR A 859 -16.10 -23.59 23.24
N ALA A 860 -15.79 -22.30 23.26
CA ALA A 860 -14.78 -21.71 22.39
C ALA A 860 -13.38 -22.31 22.67
N LYS A 861 -13.00 -22.44 23.94
CA LYS A 861 -11.73 -23.06 24.35
C LYS A 861 -11.62 -24.53 23.93
N ASP A 862 -12.66 -25.32 24.17
CA ASP A 862 -12.68 -26.74 23.82
C ASP A 862 -12.56 -26.95 22.31
N MET A 863 -13.29 -26.17 21.52
CA MET A 863 -13.16 -26.21 20.06
C MET A 863 -11.77 -25.75 19.59
N GLY A 864 -11.21 -24.72 20.21
CA GLY A 864 -9.85 -24.27 19.93
C GLY A 864 -8.79 -25.35 20.18
N ARG A 865 -8.86 -26.05 21.32
CA ARG A 865 -8.00 -27.21 21.63
C ARG A 865 -8.12 -28.32 20.59
N ILE A 866 -9.34 -28.61 20.14
CA ILE A 866 -9.57 -29.61 19.09
C ILE A 866 -8.88 -29.17 17.79
N ILE A 867 -9.02 -27.91 17.39
CA ILE A 867 -8.42 -27.34 16.17
C ILE A 867 -6.89 -27.46 16.21
N THR A 868 -6.27 -26.98 17.28
CA THR A 868 -4.81 -26.95 17.40
C THR A 868 -4.21 -28.35 17.55
N SER A 869 -4.91 -29.28 18.20
CA SER A 869 -4.51 -30.70 18.26
C SER A 869 -4.42 -31.39 16.89
N LYS A 870 -5.03 -30.81 15.86
CA LYS A 870 -4.95 -31.28 14.46
C LYS A 870 -3.91 -30.54 13.62
N GLY A 871 -3.08 -29.71 14.24
CA GLY A 871 -2.03 -28.94 13.56
C GLY A 871 -2.57 -27.80 12.70
N ILE A 872 -3.78 -27.30 13.00
CA ILE A 872 -4.35 -26.12 12.35
C ILE A 872 -3.95 -24.89 13.17
N ASN A 873 -3.33 -23.89 12.53
CA ASN A 873 -2.98 -22.64 13.20
C ASN A 873 -4.25 -21.81 13.42
N LEU A 874 -4.51 -21.43 14.66
CA LEU A 874 -5.65 -20.61 15.05
C LEU A 874 -5.18 -19.18 15.35
N VAL A 875 -5.85 -18.19 14.77
CA VAL A 875 -5.53 -16.77 14.95
C VAL A 875 -6.80 -16.02 15.34
N PHE A 876 -6.70 -15.17 16.36
CA PHE A 876 -7.79 -14.35 16.85
C PHE A 876 -7.49 -12.87 16.63
N ILE A 877 -8.49 -12.15 16.12
CA ILE A 877 -8.45 -10.71 15.91
C ILE A 877 -9.69 -10.12 16.60
N ASP A 878 -9.43 -9.33 17.64
CA ASP A 878 -10.40 -8.46 18.26
C ASP A 878 -10.56 -7.21 17.40
N PHE A 879 -11.78 -6.99 16.88
CA PHE A 879 -12.18 -5.76 16.22
C PHE A 879 -13.41 -5.12 16.92
N SER A 880 -13.63 -5.39 18.21
CA SER A 880 -14.72 -4.78 18.96
C SER A 880 -14.39 -3.37 19.46
N GLU A 881 -15.44 -2.55 19.59
CA GLU A 881 -15.36 -1.26 20.29
C GLU A 881 -15.15 -1.47 21.80
N GLU A 882 -15.87 -2.44 22.39
CA GLU A 882 -15.70 -2.80 23.79
C GLU A 882 -14.38 -3.55 24.02
N ASP A 883 -13.80 -3.39 25.20
CA ASP A 883 -12.63 -4.19 25.60
C ASP A 883 -13.08 -5.61 25.95
N ILE A 884 -12.82 -6.54 25.03
CA ILE A 884 -13.04 -7.98 25.21
C ILE A 884 -11.71 -8.73 25.41
N GLY A 885 -10.61 -8.00 25.58
CA GLY A 885 -9.25 -8.51 25.47
C GLY A 885 -8.94 -9.61 26.47
N ASP A 886 -9.40 -9.47 27.72
CA ASP A 886 -9.18 -10.49 28.77
C ASP A 886 -9.83 -11.83 28.41
N VAL A 887 -11.07 -11.80 27.91
CA VAL A 887 -11.80 -13.00 27.55
C VAL A 887 -11.21 -13.64 26.29
N LEU A 888 -10.83 -12.81 25.30
CA LEU A 888 -10.24 -13.32 24.07
C LEU A 888 -8.84 -13.89 24.28
N GLU A 889 -8.04 -13.30 25.17
CA GLU A 889 -6.76 -13.84 25.60
C GLU A 889 -6.94 -15.22 26.23
N GLU A 890 -7.92 -15.35 27.15
CA GLU A 890 -8.22 -16.62 27.80
C GLU A 890 -8.64 -17.70 26.78
N ILE A 891 -9.46 -17.35 25.79
CA ILE A 891 -9.83 -18.25 24.69
C ILE A 891 -8.59 -18.63 23.89
N ALA A 892 -7.80 -17.65 23.44
CA ALA A 892 -6.70 -17.87 22.52
C ALA A 892 -5.57 -18.70 23.16
N ALA A 893 -5.19 -18.38 24.39
CA ALA A 893 -4.17 -19.11 25.14
C ALA A 893 -4.59 -20.57 25.42
N GLU A 894 -5.81 -20.79 25.95
CA GLU A 894 -6.33 -22.13 26.26
C GLU A 894 -6.60 -22.96 24.99
N SER A 895 -6.86 -22.30 23.86
CA SER A 895 -6.99 -22.96 22.56
C SER A 895 -5.66 -23.48 22.02
N GLY A 896 -4.52 -23.05 22.57
CA GLY A 896 -3.18 -23.36 22.05
C GLY A 896 -2.80 -22.53 20.82
N ALA A 897 -3.37 -21.33 20.65
CA ALA A 897 -2.87 -20.38 19.67
C ALA A 897 -1.40 -20.04 19.98
N LYS A 898 -0.62 -19.63 18.98
CA LYS A 898 0.76 -19.21 19.22
C LYS A 898 0.78 -17.78 19.76
N PRO A 899 1.63 -17.45 20.75
CA PRO A 899 1.78 -16.07 21.19
C PRO A 899 2.29 -15.20 20.05
N LEU A 900 1.89 -13.93 20.06
CA LEU A 900 2.39 -12.95 19.10
C LEU A 900 3.87 -12.67 19.36
N GLU A 901 4.62 -12.50 18.29
CA GLU A 901 6.08 -12.33 18.37
C GLU A 901 6.44 -11.12 19.23
N GLY A 902 7.29 -11.32 20.24
CA GLY A 902 7.70 -10.29 21.19
C GLY A 902 6.67 -9.94 22.27
N THR A 903 5.59 -10.71 22.42
CA THR A 903 4.56 -10.48 23.45
C THR A 903 4.09 -11.79 24.11
N ASP A 904 3.46 -11.68 25.28
CA ASP A 904 2.78 -12.81 25.94
C ASP A 904 1.31 -12.99 25.50
N ARG A 905 0.81 -12.13 24.58
CA ARG A 905 -0.59 -12.16 24.10
C ARG A 905 -0.77 -13.15 22.95
N HIS A 906 -1.97 -13.72 22.83
CA HIS A 906 -2.32 -14.73 21.83
C HIS A 906 -3.35 -14.27 20.77
N TYR A 907 -3.81 -13.01 20.85
CA TYR A 907 -4.71 -12.39 19.89
C TYR A 907 -4.22 -11.01 19.45
N TYR A 908 -4.65 -10.56 18.27
CA TYR A 908 -4.43 -9.21 17.76
C TYR A 908 -5.60 -8.29 18.14
N LYS A 909 -5.35 -7.03 18.49
CA LYS A 909 -6.38 -5.99 18.63
C LYS A 909 -6.28 -5.00 17.48
N ALA A 910 -7.39 -4.74 16.81
CA ALA A 910 -7.58 -3.65 15.87
C ALA A 910 -8.59 -2.65 16.45
N ASN A 911 -8.20 -1.39 16.61
CA ASN A 911 -9.10 -0.33 17.10
C ASN A 911 -9.83 0.40 15.97
N ASN A 912 -9.33 0.28 14.75
CA ASN A 912 -9.89 0.90 13.56
C ASN A 912 -9.63 0.02 12.33
N PHE A 913 -10.25 0.40 11.21
CA PHE A 913 -10.17 -0.37 9.98
C PHE A 913 -8.75 -0.50 9.43
N LEU A 914 -7.91 0.52 9.58
CA LEU A 914 -6.52 0.48 9.08
C LEU A 914 -5.69 -0.51 9.87
N GLU A 915 -5.81 -0.53 11.20
CA GLU A 915 -5.15 -1.53 12.05
C GLU A 915 -5.60 -2.95 11.71
N LEU A 916 -6.89 -3.15 11.42
CA LEU A 916 -7.41 -4.44 10.98
C LEU A 916 -6.75 -4.90 9.66
N LEU A 917 -6.61 -3.98 8.69
CA LEU A 917 -5.91 -4.27 7.44
C LEU A 917 -4.43 -4.60 7.67
N ASP A 918 -3.74 -3.86 8.55
CA ASP A 918 -2.33 -4.10 8.85
C ASP A 918 -2.09 -5.46 9.49
N ILE A 919 -2.95 -5.85 10.45
CA ILE A 919 -2.91 -7.19 11.05
C ILE A 919 -3.07 -8.26 9.97
N LEU A 920 -4.08 -8.12 9.10
CA LEU A 920 -4.34 -9.07 8.02
C LEU A 920 -3.21 -9.10 6.97
N ASN A 921 -2.58 -7.96 6.67
CA ASN A 921 -1.40 -7.88 5.79
C ASN A 921 -0.19 -8.61 6.39
N ASN A 922 0.12 -8.36 7.66
CA ASN A 922 1.20 -9.03 8.37
C ASN A 922 0.97 -10.55 8.44
N MET A 923 -0.27 -10.96 8.70
CA MET A 923 -0.66 -12.36 8.64
C MET A 923 -0.48 -12.96 7.25
N THR A 924 -0.82 -12.23 6.19
CA THR A 924 -0.62 -12.68 4.81
C THR A 924 0.85 -12.98 4.54
N LEU A 925 1.75 -12.07 4.92
CA LEU A 925 3.19 -12.28 4.80
C LEU A 925 3.65 -13.51 5.58
N LYS A 926 3.21 -13.65 6.84
CA LYS A 926 3.52 -14.81 7.68
C LYS A 926 3.05 -16.12 7.04
N ILE A 927 1.83 -16.16 6.49
CA ILE A 927 1.28 -17.35 5.84
C ILE A 927 2.03 -17.68 4.53
N TYR A 928 2.49 -16.68 3.79
CA TYR A 928 3.30 -16.90 2.58
C TYR A 928 4.67 -17.51 2.87
N TYR A 929 5.31 -17.06 3.96
CA TYR A 929 6.68 -17.44 4.29
C TYR A 929 6.79 -18.62 5.26
N ASP A 930 5.70 -19.01 5.91
CA ASP A 930 5.60 -20.26 6.67
C ASP A 930 5.63 -21.44 5.68
N VAL A 931 6.82 -21.98 5.39
CA VAL A 931 7.05 -23.00 4.36
C VAL A 931 7.60 -24.27 5.00
N VAL A 932 7.09 -25.41 4.53
CA VAL A 932 7.59 -26.74 4.91
C VAL A 932 7.97 -27.47 3.63
N LEU A 933 9.16 -28.07 3.60
CA LEU A 933 9.64 -28.87 2.48
C LEU A 933 9.53 -30.37 2.79
N ASP A 934 8.96 -31.11 1.84
CA ASP A 934 8.77 -32.56 1.88
C ASP A 934 9.56 -33.26 0.76
N LYS A 935 9.75 -34.57 0.90
CA LYS A 935 10.35 -35.47 -0.11
C LYS A 935 11.77 -35.12 -0.52
N VAL A 936 12.59 -34.73 0.46
CA VAL A 936 14.04 -34.70 0.24
C VAL A 936 14.53 -36.14 0.14
N LEU A 937 15.00 -36.52 -1.04
CA LEU A 937 15.47 -37.88 -1.29
C LEU A 937 16.82 -38.07 -0.58
N TYR A 938 16.94 -39.17 0.15
CA TYR A 938 18.18 -39.64 0.75
C TYR A 938 18.60 -40.95 0.11
N GLU A 939 19.84 -41.04 -0.35
CA GLU A 939 20.49 -42.26 -0.82
C GLU A 939 21.89 -42.38 -0.19
N GLU A 940 22.29 -43.58 0.27
CA GLU A 940 23.66 -43.84 0.72
C GLU A 940 24.09 -45.28 0.44
N ILE A 941 25.30 -45.48 -0.09
CA ILE A 941 25.86 -46.81 -0.35
C ILE A 941 26.97 -47.10 0.66
N LEU A 942 26.74 -48.06 1.56
CA LEU A 942 27.70 -48.39 2.62
C LEU A 942 28.99 -49.02 2.08
N PRO A 943 30.19 -48.67 2.62
CA PRO A 943 31.48 -49.18 2.15
C PRO A 943 31.59 -50.72 2.19
N GLN A 944 32.45 -51.26 1.34
CA GLN A 944 32.77 -52.69 1.41
C GLN A 944 33.35 -53.05 2.78
N GLY A 945 32.80 -54.08 3.43
CA GLY A 945 33.22 -54.50 4.77
C GLY A 945 32.45 -53.80 5.89
N VAL A 946 31.35 -53.12 5.58
CA VAL A 946 30.40 -52.55 6.55
C VAL A 946 29.06 -53.28 6.41
N LEU A 947 28.48 -53.68 7.54
CA LEU A 947 27.14 -54.26 7.64
C LEU A 947 26.20 -53.26 8.30
N LEU A 948 25.01 -53.04 7.74
CA LEU A 948 23.96 -52.28 8.41
C LEU A 948 23.33 -53.13 9.53
N VAL A 949 23.20 -52.56 10.72
CA VAL A 949 22.56 -53.19 11.89
C VAL A 949 21.17 -52.62 12.11
N GLU A 950 21.04 -51.29 12.09
CA GLU A 950 19.79 -50.58 12.41
C GLU A 950 19.70 -49.29 11.58
N ALA A 951 18.50 -48.95 11.13
CA ALA A 951 18.20 -47.70 10.44
C ALA A 951 16.78 -47.23 10.80
N PRO A 952 16.46 -45.93 10.66
CA PRO A 952 15.11 -45.41 10.82
C PRO A 952 14.08 -46.13 9.95
N GLU A 953 12.83 -46.25 10.44
CA GLU A 953 11.76 -46.99 9.74
C GLU A 953 11.42 -46.46 8.35
N TRP A 954 11.72 -45.18 8.08
CA TRP A 954 11.51 -44.54 6.78
C TRP A 954 12.62 -44.83 5.75
N ILE A 955 13.67 -45.57 6.12
CA ILE A 955 14.77 -45.98 5.24
C ILE A 955 14.56 -47.42 4.76
N SER A 956 14.57 -47.59 3.43
CA SER A 956 14.58 -48.86 2.73
C SER A 956 16.01 -49.29 2.37
N THR A 957 16.23 -50.59 2.17
CA THR A 957 17.55 -51.15 1.85
C THR A 957 17.51 -52.03 0.60
N GLU A 958 18.56 -51.97 -0.21
CA GLU A 958 18.74 -52.77 -1.43
C GLU A 958 20.20 -53.25 -1.53
N SER A 959 20.42 -54.47 -2.04
CA SER A 959 21.78 -54.94 -2.33
C SER A 959 22.18 -54.59 -3.76
N VAL A 960 23.29 -53.86 -3.93
CA VAL A 960 23.76 -53.36 -5.22
C VAL A 960 25.17 -53.87 -5.57
N PRO A 961 25.42 -54.37 -6.80
CA PRO A 961 26.74 -54.81 -7.21
C PRO A 961 27.62 -53.61 -7.61
N MET A 962 28.71 -53.37 -6.88
CA MET A 962 29.69 -52.30 -7.16
C MET A 962 31.12 -52.79 -6.94
N GLY A 963 32.01 -52.56 -7.90
CA GLY A 963 33.43 -52.94 -7.78
C GLY A 963 33.67 -54.45 -7.62
N GLY A 964 32.75 -55.30 -8.11
CA GLY A 964 32.87 -56.77 -8.02
C GLY A 964 32.38 -57.39 -6.71
N VAL A 965 31.77 -56.60 -5.82
CA VAL A 965 31.16 -57.06 -4.55
C VAL A 965 29.76 -56.46 -4.37
N ASN A 966 28.91 -57.14 -3.58
CA ASN A 966 27.59 -56.62 -3.22
C ASN A 966 27.71 -55.69 -2.01
N ARG A 967 27.27 -54.43 -2.16
CA ARG A 967 27.17 -53.41 -1.10
C ARG A 967 25.70 -53.13 -0.78
N ILE A 968 25.43 -52.47 0.35
CA ILE A 968 24.05 -52.11 0.77
C ILE A 968 23.81 -50.66 0.38
N LYS A 969 22.74 -50.41 -0.38
CA LYS A 969 22.18 -49.09 -0.66
C LYS A 969 21.03 -48.81 0.29
N LEU A 970 21.04 -47.65 0.92
CA LEU A 970 19.99 -47.08 1.75
C LEU A 970 19.22 -46.08 0.90
N THR A 971 17.90 -46.03 1.01
CA THR A 971 17.06 -45.04 0.33
C THR A 971 15.86 -44.65 1.18
N GLY A 972 15.59 -43.35 1.33
CA GLY A 972 14.46 -42.83 2.09
C GLY A 972 14.04 -41.42 1.68
N GLU A 973 12.95 -40.93 2.25
CA GLU A 973 12.45 -39.56 2.04
C GLU A 973 12.38 -38.84 3.39
N ILE A 974 13.05 -37.68 3.47
CA ILE A 974 12.99 -36.79 4.63
C ILE A 974 11.87 -35.77 4.37
N ASN A 975 10.93 -35.70 5.30
CA ASN A 975 9.73 -34.87 5.23
C ASN A 975 9.69 -33.85 6.38
N ASN A 976 8.81 -32.87 6.29
CA ASN A 976 8.52 -31.86 7.29
C ASN A 976 9.74 -31.00 7.67
N ILE A 977 10.55 -30.58 6.70
CA ILE A 977 11.67 -29.68 6.96
C ILE A 977 11.14 -28.24 7.01
N PRO A 978 11.13 -27.57 8.18
CA PRO A 978 10.66 -26.20 8.28
C PRO A 978 11.68 -25.26 7.66
N PHE A 979 11.20 -24.32 6.86
CA PHE A 979 12.01 -23.31 6.20
C PHE A 979 11.73 -21.97 6.85
N THR A 980 12.79 -21.28 7.25
CA THR A 980 12.72 -19.91 7.76
C THR A 980 13.09 -18.97 6.64
N PHE A 981 12.18 -18.06 6.25
CA PHE A 981 12.49 -17.05 5.25
C PHE A 981 13.53 -16.08 5.80
N THR A 982 14.64 -15.90 5.07
CA THR A 982 15.78 -15.07 5.50
C THR A 982 15.77 -13.67 4.87
N GLY A 983 14.75 -13.33 4.07
CA GLY A 983 14.68 -12.09 3.31
C GLY A 983 15.11 -12.23 1.84
N THR A 984 16.03 -13.14 1.55
CA THR A 984 16.56 -13.39 0.18
C THR A 984 16.47 -14.86 -0.25
N GLY A 985 15.85 -15.70 0.57
CA GLY A 985 15.81 -17.14 0.42
C GLY A 985 15.27 -17.81 1.67
N TYR A 986 15.65 -19.05 1.90
CA TYR A 986 15.19 -19.83 3.04
C TYR A 986 16.33 -20.58 3.69
N SER A 987 16.35 -20.60 5.02
CA SER A 987 17.26 -21.43 5.81
C SER A 987 16.51 -22.59 6.45
N PHE A 988 17.21 -23.70 6.66
CA PHE A 988 16.66 -24.86 7.34
C PHE A 988 17.73 -25.60 8.15
N VAL A 989 17.28 -26.28 9.19
CA VAL A 989 18.05 -27.25 9.95
C VAL A 989 17.19 -28.50 10.04
N VAL A 990 17.77 -29.65 9.74
CA VAL A 990 17.07 -30.93 9.91
C VAL A 990 17.62 -31.63 11.13
N GLU A 991 16.73 -32.23 11.91
CA GLU A 991 17.14 -33.11 13.00
C GLU A 991 18.06 -34.22 12.48
N SER A 992 19.20 -34.39 13.15
CA SER A 992 20.15 -35.44 12.80
C SER A 992 19.51 -36.81 13.03
N PHE A 993 19.74 -37.75 12.12
CA PHE A 993 19.36 -39.14 12.30
C PHE A 993 20.60 -40.03 12.34
N LYS A 994 20.41 -41.27 12.79
CA LYS A 994 21.50 -42.22 12.96
C LYS A 994 21.24 -43.49 12.17
N ILE A 995 22.29 -44.06 11.62
CA ILE A 995 22.33 -45.46 11.21
C ILE A 995 23.35 -46.19 12.07
N LYS A 996 23.08 -47.44 12.41
CA LYS A 996 24.01 -48.28 13.17
C LYS A 996 24.66 -49.27 12.23
N VAL A 997 25.98 -49.35 12.28
CA VAL A 997 26.77 -50.22 11.40
C VAL A 997 27.73 -51.10 12.19
N LYS A 998 28.17 -52.19 11.57
CA LYS A 998 29.17 -53.11 12.10
C LYS A 998 30.29 -53.33 11.09
N PHE A 999 31.54 -53.22 11.55
CA PHE A 999 32.71 -53.38 10.68
C PHE A 999 33.17 -54.84 10.60
N LEU A 1000 33.37 -55.34 9.38
CA LEU A 1000 33.68 -56.74 9.07
C LEU A 1000 35.11 -56.97 8.59
N LYS A 1001 35.92 -55.92 8.42
CA LYS A 1001 37.34 -56.03 8.04
C LYS A 1001 38.19 -55.01 8.80
N PRO A 1002 39.40 -55.38 9.25
CA PRO A 1002 40.34 -54.43 9.84
C PRO A 1002 40.97 -53.53 8.77
N GLY A 1003 41.46 -52.36 9.19
CA GLY A 1003 42.07 -51.34 8.34
C GLY A 1003 41.21 -50.09 8.20
N THR A 1004 41.64 -49.18 7.33
CA THR A 1004 40.96 -47.90 7.08
C THR A 1004 39.73 -48.11 6.20
N ILE A 1005 38.54 -47.76 6.72
CA ILE A 1005 37.27 -47.76 6.00
C ILE A 1005 36.91 -46.32 5.66
N VAL A 1006 36.68 -46.05 4.38
CA VAL A 1006 36.29 -44.73 3.88
C VAL A 1006 34.83 -44.75 3.46
N PHE A 1007 34.04 -43.86 4.05
CA PHE A 1007 32.71 -43.48 3.60
C PHE A 1007 32.88 -42.31 2.63
N ASP A 1008 32.82 -42.63 1.34
CA ASP A 1008 32.98 -41.65 0.26
C ASP A 1008 31.71 -40.78 0.14
N GLY A 1009 31.87 -39.47 0.02
CA GLY A 1009 30.80 -38.51 -0.24
C GLY A 1009 30.04 -38.84 -1.51
N ALA A 1010 30.74 -39.29 -2.54
CA ALA A 1010 30.16 -39.66 -3.82
C ALA A 1010 29.20 -40.86 -3.73
N ASP A 1011 29.33 -41.70 -2.70
CA ASP A 1011 28.43 -42.84 -2.42
C ASP A 1011 27.14 -42.41 -1.69
N SER A 1012 26.99 -41.14 -1.34
CA SER A 1012 25.77 -40.59 -0.73
C SER A 1012 25.10 -39.60 -1.68
N ARG A 1013 23.80 -39.32 -1.50
CA ARG A 1013 23.11 -38.28 -2.26
C ARG A 1013 21.85 -37.80 -1.54
N LEU A 1014 21.74 -36.48 -1.39
CA LEU A 1014 20.58 -35.76 -0.90
C LEU A 1014 20.02 -34.93 -2.05
N ARG A 1015 18.75 -35.14 -2.44
CA ARG A 1015 18.08 -34.31 -3.47
C ARG A 1015 16.94 -33.50 -2.87
N TYR A 1016 17.09 -32.19 -2.88
CA TYR A 1016 16.05 -31.23 -2.52
C TYR A 1016 15.31 -30.80 -3.80
N ASN A 1017 13.99 -30.97 -3.84
CA ASN A 1017 13.16 -30.53 -4.96
C ASN A 1017 12.15 -29.51 -4.48
N PHE A 1018 12.10 -28.33 -5.11
CA PHE A 1018 11.12 -27.32 -4.74
C PHE A 1018 10.61 -26.55 -5.96
N ASN A 1019 9.36 -26.10 -5.84
CA ASN A 1019 8.74 -25.20 -6.80
C ASN A 1019 8.69 -23.81 -6.19
N TYR A 1020 9.00 -22.80 -7.00
CA TYR A 1020 8.94 -21.41 -6.57
C TYR A 1020 8.32 -20.56 -7.66
N VAL A 1021 7.70 -19.46 -7.26
CA VAL A 1021 7.19 -18.42 -8.14
C VAL A 1021 8.19 -17.28 -8.12
N ASP A 1022 8.71 -16.89 -9.29
CA ASP A 1022 9.60 -15.73 -9.41
C ASP A 1022 8.85 -14.41 -9.19
N GLY A 1023 9.58 -13.29 -9.12
CA GLY A 1023 8.98 -11.95 -9.01
C GLY A 1023 8.04 -11.57 -10.16
N ALA A 1024 8.09 -12.29 -11.28
CA ALA A 1024 7.21 -12.11 -12.44
C ALA A 1024 5.97 -13.02 -12.41
N GLY A 1025 5.79 -13.85 -11.37
CA GLY A 1025 4.65 -14.74 -11.24
C GLY A 1025 4.78 -16.09 -11.96
N ASN A 1026 5.94 -16.40 -12.55
CA ASN A 1026 6.15 -17.68 -13.24
C ASN A 1026 6.55 -18.78 -12.27
N ILE A 1027 5.97 -19.96 -12.46
CA ILE A 1027 6.30 -21.15 -11.67
C ILE A 1027 7.55 -21.81 -12.24
N HIS A 1028 8.53 -22.01 -11.39
CA HIS A 1028 9.79 -22.70 -11.67
C HIS A 1028 9.94 -23.92 -10.77
N SER A 1029 10.68 -24.91 -11.25
CA SER A 1029 11.12 -26.07 -10.46
C SER A 1029 12.63 -26.09 -10.39
N LYS A 1030 13.18 -26.26 -9.19
CA LYS A 1030 14.63 -26.40 -8.98
C LYS A 1030 14.92 -27.63 -8.13
N SER A 1031 15.97 -28.34 -8.53
CA SER A 1031 16.49 -29.52 -7.84
C SER A 1031 17.94 -29.26 -7.45
N VAL A 1032 18.27 -29.48 -6.18
CA VAL A 1032 19.63 -29.35 -5.66
C VAL A 1032 20.08 -30.70 -5.13
N ASP A 1033 21.18 -31.22 -5.68
CA ASP A 1033 21.83 -32.43 -5.17
C ASP A 1033 23.01 -32.05 -4.25
N LYS A 1034 23.14 -32.73 -3.12
CA LYS A 1034 24.25 -32.64 -2.17
C LYS A 1034 24.72 -34.01 -1.72
N HIS A 1035 25.93 -34.06 -1.18
CA HIS A 1035 26.61 -35.26 -0.72
C HIS A 1035 27.07 -35.04 0.73
N PHE A 1036 27.08 -36.08 1.55
CA PHE A 1036 27.71 -36.03 2.87
C PHE A 1036 29.23 -35.95 2.74
N ASP A 1037 29.89 -35.29 3.70
CA ASP A 1037 31.35 -35.21 3.75
C ASP A 1037 32.02 -36.60 3.79
N ASP A 1038 33.23 -36.72 3.25
CA ASP A 1038 34.04 -37.93 3.41
C ASP A 1038 34.30 -38.21 4.89
N MET A 1039 34.16 -39.46 5.30
CA MET A 1039 34.45 -39.88 6.68
C MET A 1039 35.32 -41.14 6.67
N THR A 1040 36.30 -41.18 7.56
CA THR A 1040 37.19 -42.33 7.71
C THR A 1040 37.06 -42.93 9.10
N VAL A 1041 36.96 -44.26 9.17
CA VAL A 1041 36.99 -45.03 10.42
C VAL A 1041 38.14 -46.02 10.36
N ASN A 1042 39.03 -46.00 11.35
CA ASN A 1042 40.12 -46.95 11.46
C ASN A 1042 39.66 -48.16 12.28
N VAL A 1043 39.54 -49.31 11.62
CA VAL A 1043 39.08 -50.54 12.28
C VAL A 1043 40.29 -51.33 12.77
N THR A 1044 40.47 -51.43 14.09
CA THR A 1044 41.55 -52.19 14.70
C THR A 1044 41.11 -53.59 15.11
N MET A 1045 42.06 -54.52 15.14
CA MET A 1045 41.83 -55.89 15.60
C MET A 1045 42.88 -56.21 16.65
N LYS A 1046 42.47 -56.38 17.91
CA LYS A 1046 43.35 -56.87 18.95
C LYS A 1046 43.44 -58.38 18.83
N VAL A 1047 44.65 -58.86 18.58
CA VAL A 1047 44.95 -60.30 18.59
C VAL A 1047 45.60 -60.60 19.92
N ASP A 1048 44.87 -61.31 20.79
CA ASP A 1048 45.46 -61.91 21.99
C ASP A 1048 46.23 -63.16 21.56
N ILE A 1049 47.55 -63.16 21.77
CA ILE A 1049 48.45 -64.26 21.35
C ILE A 1049 48.79 -65.17 22.54
N ASN A 1050 47.96 -65.18 23.60
CA ASN A 1050 48.15 -66.00 24.79
C ASN A 1050 47.56 -67.41 24.68
#